data_AF-A0A9D6FVH5-F1
#
_entry.id   AF-A0A9D6FVH5-F1
#
_cell.length_a   1.000
_cell.length_b   1.000
_cell.length_c   1.000
_cell.angle_alpha   90.00
_cell.angle_beta   90.00
_cell.angle_gamma   90.00
#
_symmetry.space_group_name_H-M   'P 1'
#
loop_
_entity.id
_entity.type
_entity.pdbx_description
1 polymer ?
#
loop_
_entity_poly.entity_id
_entity_poly.type
_entity_poly.pdbx_seq_one_letter_code
_entity_poly.pdbx_strand_id
1 'polypeptide(L)'
;MVFAMKPLLLLLSLAQDPVLDRGVVVSPEPRAGEVGASMLARGGNAVDAAVATFFALAVTFPNAGNLGGGGFMLVRTAKGDEALDYRETAPDRAHRDLFLDKDGNVVPGLSLRTHLAAGVPGSVMGMWEAHRRHGTIPWKELLAPAIRLAEGYDLDEWTARSFSQGPSNANFRKYFHGKAGETFRQPELAATLRRIAEKGPDDFYRGETARLLVAEMKRGNGIITMGDLAAYRAVWRRPVAGTYRGHRIVSMPPPSSGGIAVIQILQMLEGFAVPKHNSPDYVHLLAEIEKRAFADRSHWLGDPDFAKVPEFLIDPKYAAARARGIALDRKTEPGAVSHGTEKDHTTHFSIVDKWGNGVANTTTLDDSYGSGIVVEGAGFLLNNEMDDFSAKPGVPNMFGVTGGEANSIRPGKRMLSSMSPTFVYRGDRLWLVLGSPGGPTIITTVAQVILNMIDHGMTIEAAVKAPRFHHQWPPVAKDADVVSAEQGIDAPAKWYVVRRRRLGDVQAIEIDGRRAIGAPDPRGIGRAIEEARMQEAPDFDALWNYDKPDETERKFREILATGKGDASYRAQLLTQIARCQGLQGKFDEAHKTLDEAEKLAPDSKVARIRCLLERGRAYNSAKKKEKARPLFVEALELARAAGEEFHAVDAAHMLGIVDPPKEALEWNLKAIAMAEASKGPRAKNWLGALYNNVGWTYHDLGEFEKALELFKKGLVWRQERNQPKETRIAKWTVGRALRSLKRLDEALQIQRELVEEWEKAGEKDGYVFEEMGECLLALGKADEAKPWFARAYEELSKDSWFVENEAERMKRLKELGGK
;
A
#
# COMPACT_ATOMS: atom_id res chain seq x y z
N MET A 1 -44.70 -41.41 -19.49
CA MET A 1 -44.42 -40.84 -18.15
C MET A 1 -42.99 -40.31 -18.19
N VAL A 2 -42.82 -39.03 -18.53
CA VAL A 2 -41.51 -38.39 -18.71
C VAL A 2 -41.08 -37.90 -17.33
N PHE A 3 -40.07 -38.55 -16.73
CA PHE A 3 -39.44 -38.04 -15.52
C PHE A 3 -38.39 -36.99 -15.90
N ALA A 4 -38.70 -35.74 -15.56
CA ALA A 4 -37.77 -34.62 -15.67
C ALA A 4 -36.62 -34.79 -14.67
N MET A 5 -35.41 -35.05 -15.16
CA MET A 5 -34.18 -34.81 -14.40
C MET A 5 -33.97 -33.30 -14.30
N LYS A 6 -34.19 -32.74 -13.11
CA LYS A 6 -33.67 -31.41 -12.76
C LYS A 6 -32.13 -31.49 -12.73
N PRO A 7 -31.39 -30.60 -13.40
CA PRO A 7 -29.97 -30.47 -13.17
C PRO A 7 -29.78 -29.85 -11.78
N LEU A 8 -29.22 -30.63 -10.87
CA LEU A 8 -28.70 -30.13 -9.61
C LEU A 8 -27.47 -29.27 -9.95
N LEU A 9 -27.66 -27.97 -10.12
CA LEU A 9 -26.56 -27.00 -10.07
C LEU A 9 -25.98 -27.07 -8.66
N LEU A 10 -24.96 -27.90 -8.49
CA LEU A 10 -24.05 -27.82 -7.36
C LEU A 10 -23.20 -26.55 -7.59
N LEU A 11 -23.76 -25.39 -7.22
CA LEU A 11 -22.97 -24.20 -6.95
C LEU A 11 -22.07 -24.57 -5.77
N LEU A 12 -20.85 -25.04 -6.07
CA LEU A 12 -19.71 -24.94 -5.17
C LEU A 12 -19.53 -23.44 -4.88
N SER A 13 -20.26 -22.95 -3.88
CA SER A 13 -19.86 -21.77 -3.14
C SER A 13 -18.51 -22.13 -2.52
N LEU A 14 -17.43 -21.78 -3.21
CA LEU A 14 -16.16 -21.50 -2.54
C LEU A 14 -16.53 -20.47 -1.49
N ALA A 15 -16.50 -20.86 -0.22
CA ALA A 15 -16.74 -19.93 0.87
C ALA A 15 -15.66 -18.85 0.75
N GLN A 16 -16.00 -17.70 0.17
CA GLN A 16 -15.12 -16.54 0.18
C GLN A 16 -14.86 -16.21 1.65
N ASP A 17 -13.58 -16.03 2.00
CA ASP A 17 -13.24 -15.53 3.32
C ASP A 17 -13.98 -14.22 3.56
N PRO A 18 -14.46 -13.99 4.78
CA PRO A 18 -15.18 -12.76 5.07
C PRO A 18 -14.25 -11.56 4.86
N VAL A 19 -14.78 -10.48 4.30
CA VAL A 19 -14.10 -9.18 4.28
C VAL A 19 -13.81 -8.78 5.72
N LEU A 20 -12.53 -8.64 6.05
CA LEU A 20 -12.07 -8.28 7.38
C LEU A 20 -12.40 -6.82 7.68
N ASP A 21 -12.54 -6.48 8.95
CA ASP A 21 -12.89 -5.12 9.37
C ASP A 21 -11.77 -4.13 9.02
N ARG A 22 -10.51 -4.58 9.05
CA ARG A 22 -9.28 -3.83 8.75
C ARG A 22 -8.16 -4.79 8.34
N GLY A 23 -7.22 -4.31 7.53
CA GLY A 23 -5.92 -4.96 7.38
C GLY A 23 -5.02 -4.76 8.61
N VAL A 24 -3.99 -5.58 8.75
CA VAL A 24 -3.00 -5.53 9.84
C VAL A 24 -1.61 -5.80 9.28
N VAL A 25 -0.63 -5.03 9.73
CA VAL A 25 0.81 -5.26 9.50
C VAL A 25 1.47 -5.54 10.84
N VAL A 26 2.18 -6.67 10.93
CA VAL A 26 3.02 -7.01 12.10
C VAL A 26 4.46 -7.03 11.64
N SER A 27 5.22 -6.04 12.11
CA SER A 27 6.59 -5.76 11.67
C SER A 27 7.54 -5.67 12.87
N PRO A 28 8.79 -6.15 12.74
CA PRO A 28 9.78 -6.13 13.82
C PRO A 28 10.35 -4.74 14.08
N GLU A 29 10.19 -3.80 13.12
CA GLU A 29 10.49 -2.38 13.32
C GLU A 29 9.22 -1.55 13.11
N PRO A 30 8.81 -0.71 14.10
CA PRO A 30 7.55 0.00 14.07
C PRO A 30 7.37 0.95 12.88
N ARG A 31 8.38 1.75 12.52
CA ARG A 31 8.25 2.72 11.42
C ARG A 31 8.01 2.01 10.09
N ALA A 32 8.67 0.88 9.86
CA ALA A 32 8.43 0.07 8.66
C ALA A 32 7.03 -0.57 8.62
N GLY A 33 6.50 -0.94 9.79
CA GLY A 33 5.11 -1.40 9.90
C GLY A 33 4.11 -0.27 9.64
N GLU A 34 4.39 0.95 10.10
CA GLU A 34 3.56 2.14 9.84
C GLU A 34 3.53 2.47 8.35
N VAL A 35 4.68 2.35 7.67
CA VAL A 35 4.77 2.49 6.21
C VAL A 35 3.85 1.49 5.51
N GLY A 36 3.91 0.20 5.88
CA GLY A 36 3.04 -0.83 5.31
C GLY A 36 1.55 -0.56 5.57
N ALA A 37 1.19 -0.25 6.81
CA ALA A 37 -0.20 0.05 7.19
C ALA A 37 -0.74 1.30 6.47
N SER A 38 0.14 2.28 6.19
CA SER A 38 -0.24 3.45 5.39
C SER A 38 -0.57 3.10 3.94
N MET A 39 0.06 2.06 3.36
CA MET A 39 -0.29 1.59 2.01
C MET A 39 -1.65 0.87 2.01
N LEU A 40 -1.94 0.06 3.03
CA LEU A 40 -3.27 -0.54 3.21
C LEU A 40 -4.35 0.55 3.29
N ALA A 41 -4.11 1.58 4.12
CA ALA A 41 -5.05 2.69 4.30
C ALA A 41 -5.29 3.48 3.00
N ARG A 42 -4.32 3.50 2.07
CA ARG A 42 -4.42 4.13 0.74
C ARG A 42 -5.12 3.25 -0.31
N GLY A 43 -5.71 2.13 0.10
CA GLY A 43 -6.39 1.19 -0.79
C GLY A 43 -5.46 0.18 -1.46
N GLY A 44 -4.20 0.09 -1.03
CA GLY A 44 -3.28 -0.97 -1.47
C GLY A 44 -3.62 -2.31 -0.82
N ASN A 45 -3.15 -3.40 -1.43
CA ASN A 45 -3.32 -4.74 -0.90
C ASN A 45 -2.14 -5.19 -0.03
N ALA A 46 -2.21 -6.42 0.48
CA ALA A 46 -1.17 -6.99 1.33
C ALA A 46 0.22 -7.02 0.65
N VAL A 47 0.29 -7.15 -0.68
CA VAL A 47 1.55 -7.13 -1.44
C VAL A 47 2.10 -5.71 -1.57
N ASP A 48 1.26 -4.71 -1.83
CA ASP A 48 1.68 -3.30 -1.82
C ASP A 48 2.28 -2.92 -0.45
N ALA A 49 1.60 -3.30 0.63
CA ALA A 49 2.08 -3.09 1.99
C ALA A 49 3.39 -3.84 2.25
N ALA A 50 3.53 -5.08 1.80
CA ALA A 50 4.74 -5.88 1.96
C ALA A 50 5.96 -5.25 1.27
N VAL A 51 5.79 -4.76 0.04
CA VAL A 51 6.84 -4.08 -0.72
C VAL A 51 7.29 -2.81 -0.01
N ALA A 52 6.34 -1.97 0.44
CA ALA A 52 6.66 -0.73 1.15
C ALA A 52 7.32 -1.00 2.52
N THR A 53 6.82 -1.99 3.28
CA THR A 53 7.44 -2.43 4.54
C THR A 53 8.86 -2.94 4.32
N PHE A 54 9.10 -3.74 3.28
CA PHE A 54 10.45 -4.22 2.97
C PHE A 54 11.44 -3.08 2.74
N PHE A 55 11.10 -2.12 1.87
CA PHE A 55 12.01 -1.00 1.59
C PHE A 55 12.20 -0.09 2.81
N ALA A 56 11.19 0.07 3.66
CA ALA A 56 11.36 0.77 4.94
C ALA A 56 12.29 0.02 5.89
N LEU A 57 12.16 -1.31 6.01
CA LEU A 57 13.08 -2.15 6.80
C LEU A 57 14.52 -2.07 6.28
N ALA A 58 14.72 -1.94 4.96
CA ALA A 58 16.05 -1.72 4.37
C ALA A 58 16.77 -0.48 4.91
N VAL A 59 16.02 0.47 5.49
CA VAL A 59 16.51 1.74 6.04
C VAL A 59 16.50 1.75 7.57
N THR A 60 15.42 1.26 8.19
CA THR A 60 15.19 1.36 9.64
C THR A 60 15.65 0.13 10.41
N PHE A 61 15.84 -1.01 9.73
CA PHE A 61 16.27 -2.27 10.33
C PHE A 61 17.44 -2.91 9.58
N PRO A 62 18.56 -2.17 9.38
CA PRO A 62 19.66 -2.58 8.48
C PRO A 62 20.42 -3.83 8.92
N ASN A 63 20.24 -4.28 10.17
CA ASN A 63 20.84 -5.51 10.69
C ASN A 63 20.27 -6.77 10.01
N ALA A 64 19.10 -6.69 9.38
CA ALA A 64 18.48 -7.84 8.72
C ALA A 64 17.66 -7.48 7.47
N GLY A 65 16.92 -6.36 7.48
CA GLY A 65 16.27 -5.82 6.29
C GLY A 65 17.30 -5.07 5.46
N ASN A 66 17.65 -5.58 4.27
CA ASN A 66 18.63 -4.90 3.42
C ASN A 66 18.49 -5.24 1.93
N LEU A 67 18.92 -4.31 1.07
CA LEU A 67 18.88 -4.46 -0.38
C LEU A 67 19.90 -5.51 -0.89
N GLY A 68 21.01 -5.69 -0.17
CA GLY A 68 22.05 -6.64 -0.56
C GLY A 68 21.84 -8.08 -0.09
N GLY A 69 20.63 -8.41 0.38
CA GLY A 69 20.25 -9.76 0.82
C GLY A 69 19.26 -10.47 -0.12
N GLY A 70 18.51 -11.39 0.46
CA GLY A 70 17.50 -12.21 -0.20
C GLY A 70 16.45 -12.73 0.79
N GLY A 71 15.58 -13.63 0.33
CA GLY A 71 14.46 -14.08 1.16
C GLY A 71 13.41 -14.90 0.45
N PHE A 72 12.31 -15.09 1.16
CA PHE A 72 11.16 -15.87 0.74
C PHE A 72 9.85 -15.19 1.15
N MET A 73 8.92 -15.09 0.19
CA MET A 73 7.59 -14.54 0.41
C MET A 73 6.54 -15.60 0.10
N LEU A 74 5.67 -15.91 1.06
CA LEU A 74 4.39 -16.54 0.75
C LEU A 74 3.35 -15.46 0.51
N VAL A 75 2.59 -15.62 -0.57
CA VAL A 75 1.52 -14.73 -0.96
C VAL A 75 0.24 -15.54 -1.11
N ARG A 76 -0.78 -15.20 -0.33
CA ARG A 76 -2.15 -15.66 -0.53
C ARG A 76 -2.92 -14.57 -1.24
N THR A 77 -3.56 -14.91 -2.35
CA THR A 77 -4.57 -14.06 -2.98
C THR A 77 -5.87 -14.83 -3.17
N ALA A 78 -6.91 -14.17 -3.68
CA ALA A 78 -8.13 -14.85 -4.14
C ALA A 78 -7.88 -15.97 -5.18
N LYS A 79 -6.71 -16.01 -5.83
CA LYS A 79 -6.32 -17.05 -6.80
C LYS A 79 -5.66 -18.28 -6.16
N GLY A 80 -5.31 -18.20 -4.88
CA GLY A 80 -4.61 -19.26 -4.14
C GLY A 80 -3.29 -18.81 -3.53
N ASP A 81 -2.52 -19.80 -3.07
CA ASP A 81 -1.22 -19.65 -2.42
C ASP A 81 -0.08 -19.76 -3.45
N GLU A 82 0.83 -18.78 -3.44
CA GLU A 82 2.04 -18.74 -4.25
C GLU A 82 3.27 -18.50 -3.34
N ALA A 83 4.43 -19.02 -3.76
CA ALA A 83 5.71 -18.80 -3.06
C ALA A 83 6.69 -18.08 -3.99
N LEU A 84 7.27 -16.98 -3.54
CA LEU A 84 8.32 -16.26 -4.26
C LEU A 84 9.67 -16.52 -3.59
N ASP A 85 10.56 -17.18 -4.33
CA ASP A 85 11.97 -17.39 -4.01
C ASP A 85 12.80 -16.25 -4.60
N TYR A 86 13.27 -15.36 -3.74
CA TYR A 86 14.22 -14.32 -4.08
C TYR A 86 15.52 -14.49 -3.27
N ARG A 87 15.88 -15.75 -3.00
CA ARG A 87 17.16 -16.14 -2.40
C ARG A 87 18.32 -15.76 -3.31
N GLU A 88 19.45 -15.45 -2.70
CA GLU A 88 20.72 -15.21 -3.38
C GLU A 88 21.17 -16.42 -4.18
N THR A 89 21.93 -16.17 -5.25
CA THR A 89 22.58 -17.22 -6.06
C THR A 89 24.09 -17.12 -5.93
N ALA A 90 24.77 -18.26 -5.95
CA ALA A 90 26.21 -18.32 -6.07
C ALA A 90 26.67 -17.66 -7.39
N PRO A 91 27.69 -16.79 -7.38
CA PRO A 91 28.23 -16.19 -8.60
C PRO A 91 28.79 -17.26 -9.56
N ASP A 92 28.91 -16.94 -10.85
CA ASP A 92 29.40 -17.83 -11.90
C ASP A 92 30.81 -18.36 -11.62
N ARG A 93 31.62 -17.58 -10.89
CA ARG A 93 32.98 -17.94 -10.49
C ARG A 93 33.06 -18.75 -9.20
N ALA A 94 31.94 -19.01 -8.52
CA ALA A 94 31.91 -19.86 -7.34
C ALA A 94 32.14 -21.33 -7.72
N HIS A 95 32.78 -22.09 -6.84
CA HIS A 95 33.03 -23.51 -7.07
C HIS A 95 33.05 -24.27 -5.75
N ARG A 96 32.96 -25.61 -5.83
CA ARG A 96 32.85 -26.51 -4.68
C ARG A 96 33.84 -26.20 -3.55
N ASP A 97 35.10 -25.95 -3.92
CA ASP A 97 36.20 -25.82 -2.97
C ASP A 97 36.52 -24.35 -2.63
N LEU A 98 35.57 -23.42 -2.84
CA LEU A 98 35.78 -21.96 -2.69
C LEU A 98 36.31 -21.54 -1.31
N PHE A 99 35.91 -22.27 -0.28
CA PHE A 99 36.28 -21.99 1.10
C PHE A 99 37.29 -22.99 1.68
N LEU A 100 37.96 -23.77 0.82
CA LEU A 100 38.94 -24.76 1.23
C LEU A 100 40.36 -24.27 0.95
N ASP A 101 41.29 -24.62 1.84
CA ASP A 101 42.72 -24.51 1.57
C ASP A 101 43.20 -25.65 0.66
N LYS A 102 44.49 -25.59 0.28
CA LYS A 102 45.15 -26.61 -0.55
C LYS A 102 45.14 -28.01 0.06
N ASP A 103 44.95 -28.13 1.38
CA ASP A 103 44.93 -29.38 2.13
C ASP A 103 43.49 -29.90 2.33
N GLY A 104 42.49 -29.19 1.78
CA GLY A 104 41.08 -29.56 1.83
C GLY A 104 40.39 -29.23 3.17
N ASN A 105 40.94 -28.30 3.94
CA ASN A 105 40.34 -27.82 5.20
C ASN A 105 39.60 -26.50 4.99
N VAL A 106 38.52 -26.30 5.74
CA VAL A 106 37.74 -25.05 5.69
C VAL A 106 38.59 -23.90 6.24
N VAL A 107 38.70 -22.81 5.48
CA VAL A 107 39.41 -21.59 5.87
C VAL A 107 38.53 -20.76 6.80
N PRO A 108 38.89 -20.58 8.09
CA PRO A 108 38.03 -19.89 9.04
C PRO A 108 37.70 -18.44 8.64
N GLY A 109 36.41 -18.09 8.68
CA GLY A 109 35.93 -16.72 8.47
C GLY A 109 35.84 -16.26 7.00
N LEU A 110 36.34 -17.06 6.04
CA LEU A 110 36.35 -16.69 4.63
C LEU A 110 34.92 -16.53 4.06
N SER A 111 34.01 -17.41 4.48
CA SER A 111 32.57 -17.38 4.18
C SER A 111 31.76 -16.39 5.02
N LEU A 112 32.39 -15.66 5.96
CA LEU A 112 31.65 -14.84 6.93
C LEU A 112 31.86 -13.34 6.74
N ARG A 113 33.12 -12.89 6.71
CA ARG A 113 33.46 -11.44 6.81
C ARG A 113 34.29 -10.94 5.64
N THR A 114 34.09 -11.54 4.46
CA THR A 114 34.81 -11.17 3.22
C THR A 114 33.83 -11.00 2.05
N HIS A 115 34.29 -10.39 0.96
CA HIS A 115 33.49 -10.25 -0.27
C HIS A 115 33.21 -11.59 -0.96
N LEU A 116 33.93 -12.67 -0.64
CA LEU A 116 33.64 -14.02 -1.14
C LEU A 116 32.41 -14.65 -0.47
N ALA A 117 32.01 -14.12 0.68
CA ALA A 117 30.83 -14.57 1.41
C ALA A 117 29.52 -14.14 0.73
N ALA A 118 29.56 -13.13 -0.14
CA ALA A 118 28.37 -12.56 -0.74
C ALA A 118 27.85 -13.42 -1.91
N GLY A 119 26.59 -13.86 -1.79
CA GLY A 119 25.78 -14.30 -2.92
C GLY A 119 25.20 -13.11 -3.69
N VAL A 120 24.77 -13.33 -4.93
CA VAL A 120 24.15 -12.30 -5.77
C VAL A 120 22.82 -11.85 -5.14
N PRO A 121 22.65 -10.57 -4.76
CA PRO A 121 21.47 -10.13 -4.00
C PRO A 121 20.14 -10.24 -4.76
N GLY A 122 19.11 -10.73 -4.07
CA GLY A 122 17.79 -11.01 -4.63
C GLY A 122 16.64 -10.08 -4.21
N SER A 123 16.81 -9.37 -3.11
CA SER A 123 15.77 -8.54 -2.47
C SER A 123 15.01 -7.61 -3.42
N VAL A 124 15.72 -6.82 -4.24
CA VAL A 124 15.09 -5.81 -5.11
C VAL A 124 14.26 -6.49 -6.22
N MET A 125 14.79 -7.56 -6.82
CA MET A 125 14.06 -8.33 -7.83
C MET A 125 12.84 -9.05 -7.22
N GLY A 126 12.97 -9.57 -5.99
CA GLY A 126 11.85 -10.18 -5.27
C GLY A 126 10.68 -9.21 -5.07
N MET A 127 10.95 -8.03 -4.52
CA MET A 127 9.89 -7.02 -4.33
C MET A 127 9.31 -6.53 -5.65
N TRP A 128 10.13 -6.37 -6.69
CA TRP A 128 9.66 -6.02 -8.02
C TRP A 128 8.74 -7.08 -8.62
N GLU A 129 9.10 -8.36 -8.53
CA GLU A 129 8.28 -9.46 -9.05
C GLU A 129 6.95 -9.61 -8.30
N ALA A 130 6.96 -9.44 -6.97
CA ALA A 130 5.74 -9.40 -6.16
C ALA A 130 4.83 -8.24 -6.60
N HIS A 131 5.38 -7.02 -6.71
CA HIS A 131 4.66 -5.84 -7.17
C HIS A 131 4.11 -6.00 -8.58
N ARG A 132 4.93 -6.46 -9.52
CA ARG A 132 4.52 -6.67 -10.92
C ARG A 132 3.35 -7.64 -11.04
N ARG A 133 3.30 -8.66 -10.18
CA ARG A 133 2.28 -9.71 -10.25
C ARG A 133 0.99 -9.36 -9.52
N HIS A 134 1.08 -8.67 -8.39
CA HIS A 134 -0.06 -8.46 -7.49
C HIS A 134 -0.22 -7.02 -7.00
N GLY A 135 0.75 -6.14 -7.19
CA GLY A 135 0.70 -4.76 -6.72
C GLY A 135 -0.37 -3.92 -7.42
N THR A 136 -0.91 -2.95 -6.70
CA THR A 136 -1.97 -2.03 -7.17
C THR A 136 -1.60 -0.56 -7.01
N ILE A 137 -0.68 -0.23 -6.10
CA ILE A 137 -0.16 1.13 -5.93
C ILE A 137 1.04 1.32 -6.87
N PRO A 138 1.22 2.49 -7.52
CA PRO A 138 2.39 2.73 -8.37
C PRO A 138 3.72 2.52 -7.63
N TRP A 139 4.67 1.81 -8.25
CA TRP A 139 5.96 1.42 -7.66
C TRP A 139 6.70 2.56 -6.93
N LYS A 140 6.77 3.73 -7.57
CA LYS A 140 7.42 4.93 -7.00
C LYS A 140 6.84 5.34 -5.65
N GLU A 141 5.53 5.21 -5.50
CA GLU A 141 4.83 5.61 -4.28
C GLU A 141 5.09 4.63 -3.13
N LEU A 142 5.37 3.36 -3.43
CA LEU A 142 5.75 2.36 -2.42
C LEU A 142 7.15 2.62 -1.84
N LEU A 143 8.07 3.17 -2.63
CA LEU A 143 9.44 3.48 -2.20
C LEU A 143 9.58 4.87 -1.56
N ALA A 144 8.67 5.81 -1.87
CA ALA A 144 8.74 7.17 -1.38
C ALA A 144 8.88 7.29 0.16
N PRO A 145 8.17 6.51 0.99
CA PRO A 145 8.36 6.54 2.44
C PRO A 145 9.77 6.11 2.88
N ALA A 146 10.31 5.05 2.27
CA ALA A 146 11.66 4.57 2.55
C ALA A 146 12.73 5.59 2.17
N ILE A 147 12.55 6.29 1.04
CA ILE A 147 13.45 7.38 0.61
C ILE A 147 13.48 8.50 1.66
N ARG A 148 12.31 8.94 2.16
CA ARG A 148 12.22 9.96 3.22
C ARG A 148 12.88 9.49 4.52
N LEU A 149 12.67 8.24 4.92
CA LEU A 149 13.36 7.66 6.07
C LEU A 149 14.89 7.69 5.86
N ALA A 150 15.37 7.35 4.67
CA ALA A 150 16.81 7.36 4.37
C ALA A 150 17.41 8.77 4.36
N GLU A 151 16.60 9.80 4.06
CA GLU A 151 17.01 11.21 4.17
C GLU A 151 17.16 11.67 5.63
N GLY A 152 16.42 11.07 6.56
CA GLY A 152 16.60 11.29 7.99
C GLY A 152 15.49 10.73 8.87
N TYR A 153 15.86 10.06 9.97
CA TYR A 153 14.96 9.75 11.09
C TYR A 153 15.75 9.73 12.41
N ASP A 154 15.06 9.96 13.53
CA ASP A 154 15.70 9.94 14.84
C ASP A 154 15.90 8.51 15.34
N LEU A 155 17.12 8.19 15.78
CA LEU A 155 17.46 6.88 16.30
C LEU A 155 16.77 6.61 17.64
N ASP A 156 16.23 5.41 17.79
CA ASP A 156 15.85 4.89 19.10
C ASP A 156 17.04 4.21 19.80
N GLU A 157 16.88 3.92 21.10
CA GLU A 157 17.89 3.25 21.91
C GLU A 157 18.27 1.87 21.39
N TRP A 158 17.33 1.15 20.80
CA TRP A 158 17.56 -0.20 20.30
C TRP A 158 18.49 -0.17 19.09
N THR A 159 18.22 0.71 18.14
CA THR A 159 18.99 0.88 16.91
C THR A 159 20.39 1.42 17.22
N ALA A 160 20.50 2.45 18.06
CA ALA A 160 21.80 2.99 18.47
C ALA A 160 22.67 1.93 19.19
N ARG A 161 22.05 1.09 20.04
CA ARG A 161 22.74 -0.05 20.66
C ARG A 161 23.12 -1.13 19.65
N SER A 162 22.26 -1.39 18.67
CA SER A 162 22.54 -2.35 17.59
C SER A 162 23.76 -1.90 16.77
N PHE A 163 23.88 -0.60 16.45
CA PHE A 163 25.06 -0.06 15.77
C PHE A 163 26.32 -0.17 16.63
N SER A 164 26.23 0.12 17.93
CA SER A 164 27.40 0.00 18.82
C SER A 164 27.89 -1.45 18.96
N GLN A 165 26.98 -2.44 18.88
CA GLN A 165 27.28 -3.88 18.93
C GLN A 165 27.56 -4.51 17.56
N GLY A 166 27.36 -3.79 16.47
CA GLY A 166 27.61 -4.25 15.10
C GLY A 166 29.10 -4.50 14.80
N PRO A 167 29.41 -4.95 13.56
CA PRO A 167 30.78 -5.24 13.14
C PRO A 167 31.78 -4.14 13.50
N SER A 168 32.98 -4.54 13.92
CA SER A 168 34.04 -3.61 14.33
C SER A 168 34.86 -3.06 13.15
N ASN A 169 34.61 -3.53 11.92
CA ASN A 169 35.38 -3.10 10.75
C ASN A 169 35.12 -1.62 10.42
N ALA A 170 36.15 -0.94 9.88
CA ALA A 170 36.10 0.51 9.65
C ALA A 170 35.02 0.92 8.63
N ASN A 171 34.77 0.09 7.62
CA ASN A 171 33.74 0.35 6.62
C ASN A 171 32.34 0.37 7.28
N PHE A 172 31.98 -0.62 8.09
CA PHE A 172 30.72 -0.61 8.83
C PHE A 172 30.56 0.63 9.72
N ARG A 173 31.59 0.95 10.52
CA ARG A 173 31.57 2.06 11.48
C ARG A 173 31.44 3.43 10.81
N LYS A 174 31.91 3.57 9.57
CA LYS A 174 31.70 4.77 8.75
C LYS A 174 30.22 5.03 8.46
N TYR A 175 29.43 3.99 8.23
CA TYR A 175 28.02 4.12 7.83
C TYR A 175 27.03 4.01 8.99
N PHE A 176 27.31 3.16 9.98
CA PHE A 176 26.38 2.86 11.07
C PHE A 176 26.97 3.28 12.41
N HIS A 177 26.60 4.49 12.83
CA HIS A 177 26.96 5.09 14.11
C HIS A 177 25.89 6.12 14.51
N GLY A 178 25.92 6.55 15.78
CA GLY A 178 24.99 7.54 16.32
C GLY A 178 24.47 7.15 17.70
N LYS A 179 23.80 8.11 18.34
CA LYS A 179 23.16 7.93 19.65
C LYS A 179 21.64 8.07 19.54
N ALA A 180 20.93 7.52 20.50
CA ALA A 180 19.48 7.69 20.58
C ALA A 180 19.12 9.20 20.62
N GLY A 181 18.09 9.58 19.87
CA GLY A 181 17.66 10.96 19.68
C GLY A 181 18.44 11.76 18.64
N GLU A 182 19.56 11.25 18.11
CA GLU A 182 20.24 11.87 16.96
C GLU A 182 19.54 11.49 15.66
N THR A 183 19.44 12.44 14.73
CA THR A 183 18.94 12.19 13.38
C THR A 183 19.98 11.41 12.58
N PHE A 184 19.66 10.17 12.23
CA PHE A 184 20.47 9.31 11.38
C PHE A 184 20.07 9.46 9.92
N ARG A 185 21.06 9.62 9.04
CA ARG A 185 20.88 9.84 7.60
C ARG A 185 21.71 8.85 6.80
N GLN A 186 21.13 8.36 5.71
CA GLN A 186 21.75 7.39 4.80
C GLN A 186 21.70 7.93 3.36
N PRO A 187 22.46 8.99 3.03
CA PRO A 187 22.34 9.70 1.75
C PRO A 187 22.65 8.81 0.53
N GLU A 188 23.63 7.91 0.64
CA GLU A 188 23.96 6.95 -0.42
C GLU A 188 22.82 5.94 -0.64
N LEU A 189 22.23 5.42 0.43
CA LEU A 189 21.08 4.53 0.34
C LEU A 189 19.85 5.26 -0.22
N ALA A 190 19.61 6.50 0.19
CA ALA A 190 18.53 7.32 -0.36
C ALA A 190 18.70 7.52 -1.87
N ALA A 191 19.93 7.77 -2.35
CA ALA A 191 20.22 7.85 -3.77
C ALA A 191 19.96 6.51 -4.49
N THR A 192 20.35 5.39 -3.90
CA THR A 192 20.06 4.05 -4.42
C THR A 192 18.56 3.78 -4.51
N LEU A 193 17.79 4.09 -3.46
CA LEU A 193 16.34 3.93 -3.44
C LEU A 193 15.64 4.82 -4.48
N ARG A 194 16.11 6.06 -4.69
CA ARG A 194 15.60 6.93 -5.78
C ARG A 194 15.84 6.31 -7.15
N ARG A 195 17.03 5.78 -7.42
CA ARG A 195 17.32 5.11 -8.70
C ARG A 195 16.43 3.88 -8.91
N ILE A 196 16.18 3.08 -7.87
CA ILE A 196 15.27 1.93 -7.91
C ILE A 196 13.82 2.39 -8.13
N ALA A 197 13.38 3.47 -7.50
CA ALA A 197 12.05 4.02 -7.71
C ALA A 197 11.87 4.51 -9.16
N GLU A 198 12.88 5.17 -9.72
CA GLU A 198 12.85 5.75 -11.06
C GLU A 198 12.95 4.72 -12.18
N LYS A 199 13.85 3.74 -12.04
CA LYS A 199 14.24 2.81 -13.11
C LYS A 199 13.84 1.37 -12.82
N GLY A 200 13.11 1.12 -11.73
CA GLY A 200 12.79 -0.23 -11.29
C GLY A 200 14.06 -1.02 -10.92
N PRO A 201 14.05 -2.37 -11.06
CA PRO A 201 15.19 -3.21 -10.70
C PRO A 201 16.39 -3.00 -11.64
N ASP A 202 16.21 -2.44 -12.83
CA ASP A 202 17.28 -2.33 -13.82
C ASP A 202 18.47 -1.50 -13.32
N ASP A 203 18.26 -0.49 -12.47
CA ASP A 203 19.41 0.23 -11.91
C ASP A 203 20.25 -0.64 -10.97
N PHE A 204 19.59 -1.46 -10.15
CA PHE A 204 20.24 -2.36 -9.20
C PHE A 204 21.04 -3.46 -9.89
N TYR A 205 20.53 -4.01 -10.99
CA TYR A 205 21.13 -5.17 -11.67
C TYR A 205 21.94 -4.84 -12.94
N ARG A 206 21.76 -3.65 -13.53
CA ARG A 206 22.43 -3.25 -14.78
C ARG A 206 22.93 -1.80 -14.80
N GLY A 207 22.44 -0.95 -13.89
CA GLY A 207 22.69 0.49 -13.89
C GLY A 207 23.86 0.92 -13.00
N GLU A 208 23.71 2.09 -12.37
CA GLU A 208 24.76 2.68 -11.54
C GLU A 208 25.00 1.85 -10.28
N THR A 209 23.93 1.43 -9.61
CA THR A 209 24.03 0.61 -8.39
C THR A 209 24.75 -0.72 -8.67
N ALA A 210 24.48 -1.36 -9.81
CA ALA A 210 25.19 -2.56 -10.24
C ALA A 210 26.71 -2.33 -10.40
N ARG A 211 27.11 -1.19 -10.99
CA ARG A 211 28.52 -0.82 -11.17
C ARG A 211 29.21 -0.57 -9.83
N LEU A 212 28.54 0.08 -8.89
CA LEU A 212 29.05 0.33 -7.55
C LEU A 212 29.26 -0.99 -6.78
N LEU A 213 28.33 -1.94 -6.89
CA LEU A 213 28.48 -3.29 -6.31
C LEU A 213 29.70 -4.00 -6.91
N VAL A 214 29.85 -4.04 -8.24
CA VAL A 214 31.01 -4.67 -8.89
C VAL A 214 32.33 -3.96 -8.54
N ALA A 215 32.32 -2.64 -8.35
CA ALA A 215 33.48 -1.91 -7.87
C ALA A 215 33.86 -2.31 -6.44
N GLU A 216 32.87 -2.52 -5.56
CA GLU A 216 33.09 -3.05 -4.20
C GLU A 216 33.69 -4.46 -4.24
N MET A 217 33.18 -5.33 -5.11
CA MET A 217 33.75 -6.67 -5.31
C MET A 217 35.22 -6.60 -5.72
N LYS A 218 35.58 -5.70 -6.64
CA LYS A 218 36.98 -5.51 -7.05
C LYS A 218 37.86 -4.99 -5.90
N ARG A 219 37.35 -4.12 -5.03
CA ARG A 219 38.10 -3.61 -3.87
C ARG A 219 38.49 -4.72 -2.89
N GLY A 220 37.60 -5.70 -2.70
CA GLY A 220 37.78 -6.75 -1.70
C GLY A 220 38.03 -8.15 -2.24
N ASN A 221 38.44 -8.29 -3.50
CA ASN A 221 38.64 -9.58 -4.18
C ASN A 221 37.40 -10.49 -4.20
N GLY A 222 36.21 -9.89 -4.22
CA GLY A 222 34.94 -10.58 -4.44
C GLY A 222 34.77 -11.09 -5.86
N ILE A 223 33.79 -11.98 -6.04
CA ILE A 223 33.61 -12.74 -7.29
C ILE A 223 32.30 -12.44 -8.04
N ILE A 224 31.42 -11.57 -7.51
CA ILE A 224 30.22 -11.11 -8.22
C ILE A 224 30.62 -10.18 -9.38
N THR A 225 30.11 -10.49 -10.57
CA THR A 225 30.33 -9.75 -11.81
C THR A 225 29.06 -9.04 -12.27
N MET A 226 29.19 -8.19 -13.29
CA MET A 226 28.03 -7.59 -13.95
C MET A 226 27.15 -8.64 -14.65
N GLY A 227 27.76 -9.73 -15.14
CA GLY A 227 27.04 -10.85 -15.74
C GLY A 227 26.12 -11.53 -14.74
N ASP A 228 26.64 -11.80 -13.54
CA ASP A 228 25.89 -12.39 -12.42
C ASP A 228 24.66 -11.54 -12.05
N LEU A 229 24.86 -10.23 -11.87
CA LEU A 229 23.77 -9.30 -11.55
C LEU A 229 22.73 -9.25 -12.67
N ALA A 230 23.16 -9.17 -13.93
CA ALA A 230 22.25 -9.12 -15.06
C ALA A 230 21.48 -10.44 -15.28
N ALA A 231 22.05 -11.58 -14.86
CA ALA A 231 21.46 -12.90 -14.97
C ALA A 231 20.46 -13.22 -13.85
N TYR A 232 20.59 -12.59 -12.67
CA TYR A 232 19.75 -12.89 -11.51
C TYR A 232 18.24 -12.80 -11.79
N ARG A 233 17.46 -13.77 -11.28
CA ARG A 233 15.99 -13.79 -11.33
C ARG A 233 15.43 -14.32 -10.01
N ALA A 234 14.34 -13.72 -9.55
CA ALA A 234 13.48 -14.33 -8.54
C ALA A 234 12.56 -15.38 -9.21
N VAL A 235 12.16 -16.40 -8.45
CA VAL A 235 11.45 -17.58 -8.97
C VAL A 235 10.15 -17.79 -8.22
N TRP A 236 9.04 -17.84 -8.94
CA TRP A 236 7.76 -18.27 -8.36
C TRP A 236 7.72 -19.81 -8.30
N ARG A 237 7.48 -20.33 -7.11
CA ARG A 237 7.41 -21.77 -6.81
C ARG A 237 6.02 -22.13 -6.27
N ARG A 238 5.66 -23.41 -6.39
CA ARG A 238 4.48 -23.95 -5.72
C ARG A 238 4.80 -24.16 -4.23
N PRO A 239 4.00 -23.61 -3.29
CA PRO A 239 4.18 -23.88 -1.87
C PRO A 239 4.13 -25.37 -1.53
N VAL A 240 4.87 -25.79 -0.49
CA VAL A 240 4.67 -27.12 0.10
C VAL A 240 3.49 -27.07 1.06
N ALA A 241 2.73 -28.16 1.14
CA ALA A 241 1.58 -28.24 2.02
C ALA A 241 1.50 -29.60 2.71
N GLY A 242 1.10 -29.58 3.97
CA GLY A 242 0.85 -30.76 4.80
C GLY A 242 -0.36 -30.55 5.70
N THR A 243 -0.67 -31.54 6.52
CA THR A 243 -1.77 -31.48 7.49
C THR A 243 -1.26 -31.77 8.89
N TYR A 244 -1.87 -31.11 9.88
CA TYR A 244 -1.65 -31.38 11.29
C TYR A 244 -2.96 -31.26 12.07
N ARG A 245 -3.46 -32.36 12.65
CA ARG A 245 -4.67 -32.41 13.49
C ARG A 245 -5.87 -31.62 12.91
N GLY A 246 -6.18 -31.86 11.64
CA GLY A 246 -7.29 -31.21 10.93
C GLY A 246 -7.01 -29.80 10.38
N HIS A 247 -5.80 -29.28 10.56
CA HIS A 247 -5.36 -28.00 9.99
C HIS A 247 -4.47 -28.25 8.77
N ARG A 248 -4.60 -27.42 7.74
CA ARG A 248 -3.70 -27.44 6.58
C ARG A 248 -2.58 -26.43 6.80
N ILE A 249 -1.34 -26.89 6.67
CA ILE A 249 -0.12 -26.10 6.83
C ILE A 249 0.44 -25.84 5.44
N VAL A 250 0.67 -24.58 5.07
CA VAL A 250 1.29 -24.18 3.82
C VAL A 250 2.56 -23.40 4.13
N SER A 251 3.69 -23.81 3.56
CA SER A 251 4.98 -23.20 3.89
C SER A 251 5.90 -23.15 2.65
N MET A 252 7.07 -22.53 2.82
CA MET A 252 8.03 -22.32 1.74
C MET A 252 8.64 -23.64 1.25
N PRO A 253 8.69 -23.89 -0.09
CA PRO A 253 9.39 -25.03 -0.67
C PRO A 253 10.91 -24.83 -0.68
N PRO A 254 11.69 -25.88 -1.02
CA PRO A 254 13.10 -25.76 -1.38
C PRO A 254 13.36 -24.63 -2.40
N PRO A 255 14.45 -23.84 -2.28
CA PRO A 255 15.64 -24.08 -1.46
C PRO A 255 15.52 -23.70 0.03
N SER A 256 14.32 -23.35 0.53
CA SER A 256 14.10 -23.40 1.97
C SER A 256 13.87 -24.83 2.45
N SER A 257 14.58 -25.25 3.49
CA SER A 257 14.26 -26.45 4.27
C SER A 257 13.08 -26.27 5.21
N GLY A 258 12.72 -25.02 5.48
CA GLY A 258 11.88 -24.63 6.59
C GLY A 258 10.49 -25.26 6.55
N GLY A 259 9.81 -25.12 5.41
CA GLY A 259 8.45 -25.64 5.26
C GLY A 259 8.34 -27.15 5.38
N ILE A 260 9.29 -27.90 4.77
CA ILE A 260 9.34 -29.35 4.89
C ILE A 260 9.56 -29.76 6.35
N ALA A 261 10.52 -29.14 7.04
CA ALA A 261 10.86 -29.48 8.41
C ALA A 261 9.75 -29.13 9.41
N VAL A 262 9.07 -27.98 9.26
CA VAL A 262 7.90 -27.61 10.07
C VAL A 262 6.79 -28.65 9.91
N ILE A 263 6.45 -29.02 8.66
CA ILE A 263 5.42 -30.03 8.39
C ILE A 263 5.82 -31.38 8.99
N GLN A 264 7.08 -31.80 8.84
CA GLN A 264 7.59 -33.05 9.41
C GLN A 264 7.49 -33.10 10.93
N ILE A 265 7.90 -32.04 11.62
CA ILE A 265 7.84 -31.96 13.09
C ILE A 265 6.38 -32.15 13.55
N LEU A 266 5.46 -31.42 12.93
CA LEU A 266 4.04 -31.50 13.25
C LEU A 266 3.48 -32.90 12.96
N GLN A 267 3.73 -33.46 11.77
CA GLN A 267 3.23 -34.79 11.40
C GLN A 267 3.81 -35.92 12.27
N MET A 268 5.08 -35.86 12.65
CA MET A 268 5.69 -36.84 13.56
C MET A 268 5.00 -36.82 14.94
N LEU A 269 4.59 -35.63 15.40
CA LEU A 269 3.93 -35.46 16.68
C LEU A 269 2.48 -35.99 16.70
N GLU A 270 1.81 -36.12 15.56
CA GLU A 270 0.43 -36.62 15.49
C GLU A 270 0.25 -38.01 16.13
N GLY A 271 1.30 -38.84 16.12
CA GLY A 271 1.30 -40.18 16.70
C GLY A 271 1.34 -40.22 18.24
N PHE A 272 1.44 -39.07 18.90
CA PHE A 272 1.60 -38.98 20.36
C PHE A 272 0.48 -38.16 21.01
N ALA A 273 0.21 -38.48 22.29
CA ALA A 273 -0.48 -37.57 23.18
C ALA A 273 0.52 -36.49 23.62
N VAL A 274 0.20 -35.22 23.34
CA VAL A 274 1.11 -34.11 23.66
C VAL A 274 1.15 -33.90 25.18
N PRO A 275 2.31 -34.01 25.84
CA PRO A 275 2.41 -33.79 27.28
C PRO A 275 2.11 -32.35 27.66
N LYS A 276 2.02 -32.05 28.96
CA LYS A 276 1.81 -30.67 29.44
C LYS A 276 2.87 -29.73 28.85
N HIS A 277 2.44 -28.58 28.35
CA HIS A 277 3.31 -27.57 27.74
C HIS A 277 4.55 -27.28 28.60
N ASN A 278 5.72 -27.31 27.98
CA ASN A 278 7.04 -27.09 28.60
C ASN A 278 7.36 -27.98 29.82
N SER A 279 6.65 -29.09 30.01
CA SER A 279 7.08 -30.14 30.95
C SER A 279 8.33 -30.87 30.45
N PRO A 280 9.12 -31.51 31.33
CA PRO A 280 10.28 -32.29 30.90
C PRO A 280 9.95 -33.36 29.84
N ASP A 281 8.79 -34.02 29.94
CA ASP A 281 8.36 -35.02 28.95
C ASP A 281 8.04 -34.39 27.59
N TYR A 282 7.41 -33.21 27.60
CA TYR A 282 7.16 -32.43 26.38
C TYR A 282 8.48 -32.02 25.70
N VAL A 283 9.43 -31.49 26.48
CA VAL A 283 10.75 -31.08 25.97
C VAL A 283 11.48 -32.28 25.35
N HIS A 284 11.45 -33.43 26.02
CA HIS A 284 12.10 -34.63 25.50
C HIS A 284 11.48 -35.14 24.20
N LEU A 285 10.15 -35.25 24.15
CA LEU A 285 9.44 -35.75 22.98
C LEU A 285 9.74 -34.88 21.76
N LEU A 286 9.56 -33.57 21.91
CA LEU A 286 9.75 -32.65 20.80
C LEU A 286 11.23 -32.54 20.40
N ALA A 287 12.20 -32.58 21.33
CA ALA A 287 13.62 -32.63 20.98
C ALA A 287 13.99 -33.88 20.16
N GLU A 288 13.42 -35.05 20.46
CA GLU A 288 13.63 -36.27 19.67
C GLU A 288 13.02 -36.18 18.25
N ILE A 289 11.90 -35.46 18.11
CA ILE A 289 11.26 -35.19 16.81
C ILE A 289 12.08 -34.19 16.00
N GLU A 290 12.45 -33.06 16.60
CA GLU A 290 13.29 -32.03 15.99
C GLU A 290 14.61 -32.63 15.49
N LYS A 291 15.29 -33.44 16.32
CA LYS A 291 16.49 -34.20 15.93
C LYS A 291 16.32 -34.98 14.62
N ARG A 292 15.18 -35.67 14.43
CA ARG A 292 14.90 -36.46 13.22
C ARG A 292 14.62 -35.59 12.01
N ALA A 293 13.88 -34.50 12.18
CA ALA A 293 13.61 -33.54 11.11
C ALA A 293 14.91 -32.86 10.63
N PHE A 294 15.80 -32.47 11.55
CA PHE A 294 17.10 -31.89 11.20
C PHE A 294 18.04 -32.90 10.54
N ALA A 295 17.99 -34.18 10.93
CA ALA A 295 18.74 -35.23 10.23
C ALA A 295 18.28 -35.39 8.77
N ASP A 296 16.96 -35.37 8.52
CA ASP A 296 16.42 -35.44 7.17
C ASP A 296 16.76 -34.18 6.37
N ARG A 297 16.68 -33.00 7.00
CA ARG A 297 17.10 -31.72 6.41
C ARG A 297 18.54 -31.78 5.91
N SER A 298 19.47 -32.21 6.76
CA SER A 298 20.91 -32.25 6.43
C SER A 298 21.25 -33.23 5.32
N HIS A 299 20.49 -34.32 5.19
CA HIS A 299 20.74 -35.36 4.19
C HIS A 299 20.09 -35.07 2.83
N TRP A 300 18.82 -34.66 2.82
CA TRP A 300 18.01 -34.64 1.60
C TRP A 300 17.84 -33.27 0.95
N LEU A 301 17.93 -32.18 1.71
CA LEU A 301 17.47 -30.88 1.25
C LEU A 301 18.60 -30.05 0.61
N GLY A 302 18.25 -29.37 -0.48
CA GLY A 302 19.13 -28.48 -1.24
C GLY A 302 18.31 -27.70 -2.27
N ASP A 303 18.99 -26.99 -3.18
CA ASP A 303 18.34 -26.32 -4.30
C ASP A 303 17.68 -27.33 -5.26
N PRO A 304 16.35 -27.28 -5.45
CA PRO A 304 15.65 -28.22 -6.33
C PRO A 304 16.05 -28.08 -7.80
N ASP A 305 16.64 -26.95 -8.19
CA ASP A 305 17.13 -26.72 -9.56
C ASP A 305 18.46 -27.48 -9.80
N PHE A 306 19.11 -28.01 -8.74
CA PHE A 306 20.42 -28.68 -8.77
C PHE A 306 20.46 -30.06 -8.08
N ALA A 307 19.49 -30.37 -7.23
CA ALA A 307 19.41 -31.60 -6.45
C ALA A 307 17.96 -32.12 -6.37
N LYS A 308 17.79 -33.44 -6.31
CA LYS A 308 16.46 -34.06 -6.19
C LYS A 308 16.00 -34.06 -4.73
N VAL A 309 15.02 -33.23 -4.40
CA VAL A 309 14.34 -33.24 -3.09
C VAL A 309 13.20 -34.26 -3.11
N PRO A 310 13.18 -35.26 -2.21
CA PRO A 310 12.12 -36.28 -2.21
C PRO A 310 10.78 -35.78 -1.67
N GLU A 311 9.69 -36.06 -2.38
CA GLU A 311 8.32 -35.68 -1.97
C GLU A 311 7.83 -36.44 -0.73
N PHE A 312 8.35 -37.65 -0.48
CA PHE A 312 7.94 -38.46 0.68
C PHE A 312 8.24 -37.79 2.03
N LEU A 313 9.10 -36.76 2.05
CA LEU A 313 9.48 -36.08 3.29
C LEU A 313 8.29 -35.43 3.98
N ILE A 314 7.21 -35.08 3.28
CA ILE A 314 5.99 -34.50 3.85
C ILE A 314 4.80 -35.48 3.82
N ASP A 315 5.06 -36.77 3.55
CA ASP A 315 4.04 -37.82 3.63
C ASP A 315 3.81 -38.21 5.11
N PRO A 316 2.56 -38.15 5.62
CA PRO A 316 2.24 -38.58 6.98
C PRO A 316 2.72 -40.00 7.32
N LYS A 317 2.74 -40.94 6.36
CA LYS A 317 3.24 -42.31 6.58
C LYS A 317 4.73 -42.34 6.83
N TYR A 318 5.49 -41.49 6.14
CA TYR A 318 6.93 -41.36 6.35
C TYR A 318 7.20 -40.71 7.70
N ALA A 319 6.50 -39.63 8.05
CA ALA A 319 6.62 -39.00 9.36
C ALA A 319 6.31 -40.00 10.50
N ALA A 320 5.19 -40.75 10.40
CA ALA A 320 4.87 -41.82 11.34
C ALA A 320 5.98 -42.87 11.42
N ALA A 321 6.59 -43.24 10.28
CA ALA A 321 7.71 -44.18 10.24
C ALA A 321 8.98 -43.65 10.92
N ARG A 322 9.30 -42.37 10.77
CA ARG A 322 10.44 -41.71 11.42
C ARG A 322 10.24 -41.58 12.93
N ALA A 323 8.99 -41.35 13.35
CA ALA A 323 8.61 -41.30 14.75
C ALA A 323 8.62 -42.68 15.45
N ARG A 324 8.50 -43.79 14.69
CA ARG A 324 8.58 -45.14 15.27
C ARG A 324 9.92 -45.34 15.98
N GLY A 325 9.85 -45.67 17.27
CA GLY A 325 11.04 -45.93 18.10
C GLY A 325 11.50 -44.75 18.95
N ILE A 326 10.79 -43.61 18.94
CA ILE A 326 10.95 -42.61 20.00
C ILE A 326 10.49 -43.25 21.31
N ALA A 327 11.43 -43.41 22.24
CA ALA A 327 11.16 -43.86 23.59
C ALA A 327 11.04 -42.63 24.51
N LEU A 328 10.07 -42.61 25.41
CA LEU A 328 9.85 -41.47 26.32
C LEU A 328 10.83 -41.44 27.49
N ASP A 329 11.46 -42.57 27.80
CA ASP A 329 12.36 -42.75 28.93
C ASP A 329 13.84 -42.62 28.56
N ARG A 330 14.22 -42.79 27.27
CA ARG A 330 15.62 -42.65 26.79
C ARG A 330 15.74 -41.84 25.50
N LYS A 331 16.87 -41.17 25.31
CA LYS A 331 17.20 -40.41 24.09
C LYS A 331 17.82 -41.31 23.01
N THR A 332 17.75 -40.89 21.75
CA THR A 332 18.50 -41.51 20.65
C THR A 332 19.95 -41.03 20.68
N GLU A 333 20.93 -41.94 20.76
CA GLU A 333 22.36 -41.61 20.84
C GLU A 333 22.91 -40.93 19.57
N PRO A 334 23.74 -39.88 19.70
CA PRO A 334 24.31 -39.18 18.54
C PRO A 334 25.75 -39.60 18.13
N GLY A 335 26.13 -39.32 16.87
CA GLY A 335 27.51 -39.47 16.31
C GLY A 335 28.16 -38.10 16.01
N ALA A 336 29.50 -38.04 15.98
CA ALA A 336 30.37 -36.97 16.53
C ALA A 336 30.65 -35.65 15.74
N VAL A 337 30.97 -34.57 16.52
CA VAL A 337 31.66 -33.24 16.28
C VAL A 337 30.83 -32.12 15.58
N SER A 338 30.93 -30.78 15.81
CA SER A 338 31.11 -29.86 16.97
C SER A 338 30.41 -28.49 16.68
N HIS A 339 30.64 -27.45 17.50
CA HIS A 339 29.72 -26.35 17.83
C HIS A 339 29.40 -25.25 16.78
N GLY A 340 28.17 -24.69 16.87
CA GLY A 340 27.79 -23.35 16.41
C GLY A 340 26.89 -22.66 17.44
N THR A 341 27.03 -21.35 17.60
CA THR A 341 26.16 -20.52 18.45
C THR A 341 25.24 -19.72 17.56
N GLU A 342 23.94 -19.95 17.69
CA GLU A 342 22.91 -19.15 17.06
C GLU A 342 22.90 -17.71 17.58
N LYS A 343 22.68 -16.78 16.66
CA LYS A 343 22.47 -15.36 16.90
C LYS A 343 21.35 -14.89 15.94
N ASP A 344 20.53 -13.93 16.36
CA ASP A 344 19.36 -13.50 15.56
C ASP A 344 19.75 -12.49 14.48
N HIS A 345 19.57 -12.87 13.22
CA HIS A 345 20.15 -12.18 12.06
C HIS A 345 19.21 -12.07 10.84
N THR A 346 18.16 -12.90 10.81
CA THR A 346 17.05 -12.83 9.87
C THR A 346 16.00 -11.82 10.37
N THR A 347 15.05 -11.40 9.53
CA THR A 347 13.85 -10.68 9.95
C THR A 347 12.60 -11.23 9.26
N HIS A 348 11.44 -11.05 9.88
CA HIS A 348 10.16 -11.54 9.38
C HIS A 348 9.07 -10.50 9.59
N PHE A 349 8.14 -10.38 8.64
CA PHE A 349 6.92 -9.61 8.82
C PHE A 349 5.71 -10.34 8.22
N SER A 350 4.55 -10.11 8.84
CA SER A 350 3.27 -10.70 8.45
C SER A 350 2.26 -9.60 8.15
N ILE A 351 1.51 -9.75 7.06
CA ILE A 351 0.50 -8.78 6.63
C ILE A 351 -0.77 -9.50 6.19
N VAL A 352 -1.91 -8.97 6.59
CA VAL A 352 -3.21 -9.36 6.04
C VAL A 352 -3.94 -8.07 5.65
N ASP A 353 -4.54 -8.02 4.46
CA ASP A 353 -5.40 -6.89 4.06
C ASP A 353 -6.88 -7.16 4.34
N LYS A 354 -7.72 -6.13 4.18
CA LYS A 354 -9.17 -6.24 4.44
C LYS A 354 -9.90 -7.23 3.53
N TRP A 355 -9.31 -7.63 2.41
CA TRP A 355 -9.88 -8.59 1.48
C TRP A 355 -9.48 -10.04 1.79
N GLY A 356 -8.68 -10.25 2.83
CA GLY A 356 -8.19 -11.58 3.22
C GLY A 356 -7.00 -12.06 2.40
N ASN A 357 -6.34 -11.19 1.60
CA ASN A 357 -5.03 -11.53 1.06
C ASN A 357 -4.01 -11.49 2.21
N GLY A 358 -3.02 -12.38 2.16
CA GLY A 358 -2.01 -12.54 3.20
C GLY A 358 -0.60 -12.59 2.63
N VAL A 359 0.35 -11.99 3.34
CA VAL A 359 1.77 -12.09 3.04
C VAL A 359 2.53 -12.48 4.30
N ALA A 360 3.31 -13.56 4.21
CA ALA A 360 4.34 -13.90 5.19
C ALA A 360 5.69 -13.77 4.49
N ASN A 361 6.53 -12.83 4.93
CA ASN A 361 7.80 -12.56 4.27
C ASN A 361 8.97 -12.67 5.25
N THR A 362 9.95 -13.51 4.92
CA THR A 362 11.18 -13.68 5.70
C THR A 362 12.37 -13.30 4.84
N THR A 363 13.22 -12.40 5.33
CA THR A 363 14.37 -11.86 4.58
C THR A 363 15.59 -11.70 5.46
N THR A 364 16.78 -11.76 4.89
CA THR A 364 18.03 -11.78 5.66
C THR A 364 19.24 -11.33 4.83
N LEU A 365 20.35 -11.11 5.53
CA LEU A 365 21.71 -10.99 5.01
C LEU A 365 22.59 -12.18 5.44
N ASP A 366 21.98 -13.24 5.97
CA ASP A 366 22.55 -14.32 6.76
C ASP A 366 22.89 -13.95 8.21
N ASP A 367 24.05 -13.33 8.49
CA ASP A 367 24.44 -12.78 9.80
C ASP A 367 23.86 -11.35 10.00
N SER A 368 23.85 -10.84 11.23
CA SER A 368 23.48 -9.46 11.53
C SER A 368 24.44 -8.54 10.81
N TYR A 369 23.86 -7.67 9.98
CA TYR A 369 24.59 -6.82 9.04
C TYR A 369 25.38 -7.59 7.96
N GLY A 370 25.07 -8.87 7.75
CA GLY A 370 25.73 -9.75 6.80
C GLY A 370 27.23 -9.87 7.05
N SER A 371 28.01 -9.71 5.98
CA SER A 371 29.47 -9.62 6.05
C SER A 371 29.99 -8.41 6.85
N GLY A 372 29.13 -7.41 7.09
CA GLY A 372 29.49 -6.12 7.68
C GLY A 372 30.11 -5.16 6.67
N ILE A 373 30.03 -5.45 5.37
CA ILE A 373 30.63 -4.66 4.29
C ILE A 373 29.52 -3.87 3.60
N VAL A 374 29.64 -2.55 3.62
CA VAL A 374 28.77 -1.60 2.93
C VAL A 374 29.36 -1.28 1.56
N VAL A 375 28.54 -1.40 0.52
CA VAL A 375 28.90 -1.04 -0.86
C VAL A 375 29.09 0.47 -0.95
N GLU A 376 30.34 0.93 -1.05
CA GLU A 376 30.63 2.36 -1.08
C GLU A 376 29.99 3.05 -2.30
N GLY A 377 29.32 4.18 -2.06
CA GLY A 377 28.55 4.94 -3.04
C GLY A 377 27.11 4.48 -3.19
N ALA A 378 26.76 3.28 -2.70
CA ALA A 378 25.40 2.73 -2.77
C ALA A 378 24.72 2.59 -1.40
N GLY A 379 25.48 2.50 -0.31
CA GLY A 379 24.98 2.62 1.06
C GLY A 379 24.21 1.41 1.62
N PHE A 380 24.26 0.25 0.97
CA PHE A 380 23.63 -0.99 1.45
C PHE A 380 24.68 -2.07 1.77
N LEU A 381 24.31 -3.06 2.59
CA LEU A 381 25.23 -4.09 3.11
C LEU A 381 25.26 -5.32 2.21
N LEU A 382 26.42 -5.97 2.10
CA LEU A 382 26.58 -7.27 1.47
C LEU A 382 26.22 -8.40 2.45
N ASN A 383 25.41 -9.35 1.97
CA ASN A 383 25.13 -10.60 2.68
C ASN A 383 26.41 -11.44 2.88
N ASN A 384 26.35 -12.44 3.75
CA ASN A 384 27.35 -13.50 3.86
C ASN A 384 26.73 -14.89 3.59
N GLU A 385 25.70 -14.93 2.76
CA GLU A 385 24.83 -16.09 2.54
C GLU A 385 25.57 -17.31 1.96
N MET A 386 26.75 -17.12 1.36
CA MET A 386 27.55 -18.25 0.87
C MET A 386 27.99 -19.21 2.00
N ASP A 387 27.94 -18.78 3.28
CA ASP A 387 28.18 -19.67 4.44
C ASP A 387 27.11 -20.77 4.59
N ASP A 388 25.90 -20.55 4.08
CA ASP A 388 24.82 -21.53 4.17
C ASP A 388 25.02 -22.72 3.22
N PHE A 389 25.99 -22.66 2.29
CA PHE A 389 26.42 -23.84 1.55
C PHE A 389 27.25 -24.79 2.42
N SER A 390 27.19 -26.09 2.10
CA SER A 390 28.16 -27.05 2.60
C SER A 390 29.52 -26.78 1.94
N ALA A 391 30.42 -26.10 2.66
CA ALA A 391 31.82 -25.94 2.25
C ALA A 391 32.54 -27.31 2.18
N LYS A 392 32.18 -28.23 3.08
CA LYS A 392 32.64 -29.61 3.11
C LYS A 392 31.58 -30.49 3.78
N PRO A 393 31.21 -31.66 3.21
CA PRO A 393 30.24 -32.55 3.83
C PRO A 393 30.62 -32.91 5.28
N GLY A 394 29.65 -32.80 6.19
CA GLY A 394 29.82 -33.10 7.61
C GLY A 394 30.52 -32.00 8.43
N VAL A 395 31.01 -30.92 7.81
CA VAL A 395 31.50 -29.74 8.53
C VAL A 395 30.34 -28.75 8.73
N PRO A 396 30.09 -28.27 9.96
CA PRO A 396 29.01 -27.32 10.23
C PRO A 396 29.33 -25.92 9.71
N ASN A 397 28.28 -25.18 9.34
CA ASN A 397 28.36 -23.73 9.08
C ASN A 397 28.34 -22.90 10.38
N MET A 398 28.28 -21.57 10.30
CA MET A 398 28.31 -20.71 11.50
C MET A 398 27.19 -20.99 12.52
N PHE A 399 26.06 -21.53 12.07
CA PHE A 399 24.91 -21.89 12.91
C PHE A 399 25.02 -23.31 13.49
N GLY A 400 26.12 -24.02 13.25
CA GLY A 400 26.31 -25.38 13.75
C GLY A 400 25.53 -26.43 12.95
N VAL A 401 25.00 -26.07 11.78
CA VAL A 401 24.20 -26.95 10.95
C VAL A 401 25.10 -27.62 9.92
N THR A 402 25.01 -28.96 9.82
CA THR A 402 25.77 -29.70 8.80
C THR A 402 24.98 -29.83 7.51
N GLY A 403 25.64 -29.61 6.38
CA GLY A 403 25.10 -29.86 5.05
C GLY A 403 25.73 -31.07 4.39
N GLY A 404 24.97 -31.77 3.54
CA GLY A 404 25.47 -32.81 2.64
C GLY A 404 25.79 -32.29 1.23
N GLU A 405 26.14 -33.21 0.33
CA GLU A 405 26.47 -32.91 -1.07
C GLU A 405 25.32 -32.24 -1.83
N ALA A 406 24.06 -32.48 -1.43
CA ALA A 406 22.89 -31.79 -1.98
C ALA A 406 22.98 -30.26 -1.85
N ASN A 407 23.73 -29.75 -0.88
CA ASN A 407 23.95 -28.33 -0.60
C ASN A 407 25.40 -27.90 -0.83
N SER A 408 26.18 -28.58 -1.69
CA SER A 408 27.53 -28.10 -2.08
C SER A 408 27.47 -26.87 -2.98
N ILE A 409 28.55 -26.07 -2.97
CA ILE A 409 28.68 -24.82 -3.76
C ILE A 409 28.75 -25.14 -5.26
N ARG A 410 27.88 -24.52 -6.05
CA ARG A 410 27.90 -24.58 -7.52
C ARG A 410 27.49 -23.21 -8.11
N PRO A 411 28.06 -22.79 -9.26
CA PRO A 411 27.61 -21.60 -9.98
C PRO A 411 26.10 -21.55 -10.16
N GLY A 412 25.48 -20.38 -9.91
CA GLY A 412 24.05 -20.13 -10.10
C GLY A 412 23.11 -20.81 -9.10
N LYS A 413 23.63 -21.68 -8.23
CA LYS A 413 22.85 -22.42 -7.22
C LYS A 413 22.46 -21.51 -6.06
N ARG A 414 21.30 -21.77 -5.45
CA ARG A 414 20.84 -21.14 -4.20
C ARG A 414 21.24 -22.00 -3.00
N MET A 415 21.72 -21.37 -1.95
CA MET A 415 22.07 -22.03 -0.70
C MET A 415 20.81 -22.41 0.10
N LEU A 416 20.85 -23.57 0.76
CA LEU A 416 19.77 -24.08 1.59
C LEU A 416 19.50 -23.12 2.76
N SER A 417 18.25 -22.73 2.96
CA SER A 417 17.83 -21.86 4.07
C SER A 417 16.95 -22.57 5.08
N SER A 418 16.74 -21.98 6.26
CA SER A 418 15.80 -22.43 7.29
C SER A 418 14.55 -21.53 7.42
N MET A 419 14.46 -20.47 6.63
CA MET A 419 13.34 -19.51 6.64
C MET A 419 11.99 -20.20 6.37
N SER A 420 11.03 -20.04 7.28
CA SER A 420 9.76 -20.77 7.26
C SER A 420 8.53 -19.85 7.29
N PRO A 421 8.36 -18.88 6.36
CA PRO A 421 7.09 -18.17 6.26
C PRO A 421 5.98 -19.20 6.04
N THR A 422 4.91 -19.11 6.83
CA THR A 422 3.91 -20.18 6.93
C THR A 422 2.50 -19.59 7.03
N PHE A 423 1.56 -20.26 6.37
CA PHE A 423 0.13 -20.08 6.57
C PHE A 423 -0.47 -21.33 7.22
N VAL A 424 -1.39 -21.13 8.16
CA VAL A 424 -2.19 -22.21 8.76
C VAL A 424 -3.65 -21.98 8.44
N TYR A 425 -4.33 -23.05 8.07
CA TYR A 425 -5.72 -23.06 7.65
C TYR A 425 -6.57 -23.92 8.57
N ARG A 426 -7.79 -23.43 8.86
CA ARG A 426 -8.84 -24.22 9.52
C ARG A 426 -9.95 -24.48 8.49
N GLY A 427 -9.98 -25.71 7.97
CA GLY A 427 -10.70 -25.98 6.72
C GLY A 427 -10.06 -25.22 5.56
N ASP A 428 -10.86 -24.49 4.79
CA ASP A 428 -10.37 -23.67 3.65
C ASP A 428 -10.04 -22.22 4.03
N ARG A 429 -10.37 -21.80 5.26
CA ARG A 429 -10.18 -20.42 5.73
C ARG A 429 -8.77 -20.19 6.23
N LEU A 430 -8.18 -19.04 5.88
CA LEU A 430 -6.93 -18.60 6.51
C LEU A 430 -7.17 -18.46 8.01
N TRP A 431 -6.28 -19.02 8.82
CA TRP A 431 -6.34 -18.86 10.26
C TRP A 431 -5.11 -18.15 10.80
N LEU A 432 -3.90 -18.56 10.41
CA LEU A 432 -2.66 -17.93 10.85
C LEU A 432 -1.78 -17.52 9.67
N VAL A 433 -1.13 -16.37 9.81
CA VAL A 433 -0.02 -15.90 8.98
C VAL A 433 1.15 -15.65 9.92
N LEU A 434 2.25 -16.39 9.78
CA LEU A 434 3.36 -16.28 10.71
C LEU A 434 4.71 -16.68 10.12
N GLY A 435 5.75 -16.30 10.86
CA GLY A 435 7.13 -16.71 10.65
C GLY A 435 8.02 -16.08 11.71
N SER A 436 9.30 -16.42 11.68
CA SER A 436 10.30 -15.94 12.64
C SER A 436 11.65 -15.78 11.95
N PRO A 437 12.53 -14.92 12.47
CA PRO A 437 13.96 -15.06 12.29
C PRO A 437 14.60 -16.05 13.27
N GLY A 438 15.90 -16.33 13.11
CA GLY A 438 16.67 -17.21 14.02
C GLY A 438 17.44 -18.35 13.34
N GLY A 439 17.90 -18.19 12.09
CA GLY A 439 18.63 -19.24 11.38
C GLY A 439 17.91 -20.61 11.45
N PRO A 440 18.53 -21.70 11.91
CA PRO A 440 17.87 -23.01 12.03
C PRO A 440 16.69 -23.02 13.03
N THR A 441 16.67 -22.18 14.06
CA THR A 441 15.60 -22.22 15.08
C THR A 441 14.30 -21.62 14.59
N ILE A 442 14.29 -20.98 13.42
CA ILE A 442 13.06 -20.56 12.73
C ILE A 442 12.09 -21.74 12.65
N ILE A 443 12.60 -22.91 12.29
CA ILE A 443 11.83 -24.14 12.10
C ILE A 443 11.11 -24.52 13.41
N THR A 444 11.87 -24.64 14.50
CA THR A 444 11.34 -25.08 15.80
C THR A 444 10.48 -24.01 16.45
N THR A 445 10.79 -22.73 16.22
CA THR A 445 10.02 -21.58 16.70
C THR A 445 8.64 -21.55 16.05
N VAL A 446 8.57 -21.64 14.71
CA VAL A 446 7.28 -21.67 13.99
C VAL A 446 6.46 -22.90 14.38
N ALA A 447 7.09 -24.08 14.46
CA ALA A 447 6.40 -25.30 14.88
C ALA A 447 5.82 -25.19 16.29
N GLN A 448 6.57 -24.65 17.26
CA GLN A 448 6.09 -24.45 18.64
C GLN A 448 4.93 -23.45 18.72
N VAL A 449 4.93 -22.35 17.95
CA VAL A 449 3.79 -21.41 17.96
C VAL A 449 2.52 -22.09 17.41
N ILE A 450 2.64 -22.85 16.32
CA ILE A 450 1.51 -23.61 15.74
C ILE A 450 0.97 -24.63 16.76
N LEU A 451 1.86 -25.38 17.40
CA LEU A 451 1.51 -26.36 18.43
C LEU A 451 0.88 -25.71 19.66
N ASN A 452 1.39 -24.57 20.12
CA ASN A 452 0.86 -23.87 21.28
C ASN A 452 -0.61 -23.47 21.07
N MET A 453 -0.95 -23.08 19.84
CA MET A 453 -2.33 -22.77 19.48
C MET A 453 -3.20 -24.01 19.29
N ILE A 454 -2.70 -25.05 18.60
CA ILE A 454 -3.50 -26.24 18.25
C ILE A 454 -3.63 -27.22 19.43
N ASP A 455 -2.52 -27.60 20.07
CA ASP A 455 -2.49 -28.65 21.09
C ASP A 455 -2.69 -28.11 22.52
N HIS A 456 -2.29 -26.85 22.75
CA HIS A 456 -2.39 -26.23 24.08
C HIS A 456 -3.48 -25.16 24.18
N GLY A 457 -4.21 -24.88 23.08
CA GLY A 457 -5.36 -23.97 23.07
C GLY A 457 -5.01 -22.53 23.48
N MET A 458 -3.76 -22.11 23.28
CA MET A 458 -3.33 -20.75 23.62
C MET A 458 -3.87 -19.73 22.61
N THR A 459 -4.12 -18.50 23.07
CA THR A 459 -4.31 -17.36 22.15
C THR A 459 -3.02 -17.06 21.40
N ILE A 460 -3.09 -16.35 20.27
CA ILE A 460 -1.90 -16.05 19.48
C ILE A 460 -0.85 -15.26 20.29
N GLU A 461 -1.25 -14.31 21.13
CA GLU A 461 -0.33 -13.54 21.97
C GLU A 461 0.34 -14.42 23.02
N ALA A 462 -0.41 -15.34 23.64
CA ALA A 462 0.13 -16.29 24.60
C ALA A 462 1.09 -17.28 23.93
N ALA A 463 0.73 -17.78 22.75
CA ALA A 463 1.55 -18.72 21.96
C ALA A 463 2.88 -18.09 21.52
N VAL A 464 2.85 -16.83 21.06
CA VAL A 464 4.06 -16.07 20.71
C VAL A 464 4.89 -15.73 21.96
N LYS A 465 4.27 -15.33 23.06
CA LYS A 465 5.01 -14.99 24.29
C LYS A 465 5.63 -16.20 25.00
N ALA A 466 5.06 -17.40 24.82
CA ALA A 466 5.49 -18.60 25.53
C ALA A 466 7.01 -18.84 25.40
N PRO A 467 7.70 -19.27 26.49
CA PRO A 467 9.10 -19.65 26.42
C PRO A 467 9.31 -20.81 25.44
N ARG A 468 10.40 -20.77 24.67
CA ARG A 468 10.73 -21.76 23.63
C ARG A 468 12.03 -22.50 23.94
N PHE A 469 12.20 -23.65 23.31
CA PHE A 469 13.48 -24.34 23.22
C PHE A 469 13.75 -24.80 21.79
N HIS A 470 14.92 -25.39 21.57
CA HIS A 470 15.39 -25.81 20.28
C HIS A 470 16.36 -26.99 20.42
N HIS A 471 16.16 -27.99 19.58
CA HIS A 471 17.11 -29.05 19.30
C HIS A 471 17.39 -29.12 17.79
N GLN A 472 18.66 -29.37 17.44
CA GLN A 472 19.08 -29.71 16.07
C GLN A 472 20.14 -30.81 16.09
N TRP A 473 20.26 -31.52 14.96
CA TRP A 473 21.27 -32.55 14.72
C TRP A 473 22.40 -32.01 13.83
N PRO A 474 23.69 -32.36 14.05
CA PRO A 474 24.26 -33.22 15.12
C PRO A 474 24.44 -32.48 16.47
N PRO A 475 24.75 -33.18 17.59
CA PRO A 475 24.95 -32.53 18.89
C PRO A 475 26.13 -31.58 18.88
N VAL A 476 25.90 -30.43 19.47
CA VAL A 476 26.76 -29.26 19.42
C VAL A 476 27.37 -29.09 20.81
N ALA A 477 28.17 -30.08 21.29
CA ALA A 477 29.09 -30.02 22.47
C ALA A 477 29.64 -31.38 22.92
N LYS A 478 30.90 -31.39 23.42
CA LYS A 478 31.59 -32.44 24.21
C LYS A 478 30.67 -33.59 24.66
N ASP A 479 30.53 -34.61 23.81
CA ASP A 479 29.88 -35.88 24.14
C ASP A 479 28.45 -35.78 24.70
N ALA A 480 27.76 -34.64 24.52
CA ALA A 480 26.47 -34.37 25.13
C ALA A 480 25.44 -33.88 24.11
N ASP A 481 24.26 -34.48 24.18
CA ASP A 481 23.09 -34.13 23.37
C ASP A 481 22.38 -32.90 23.96
N VAL A 482 22.37 -31.79 23.22
CA VAL A 482 22.09 -30.44 23.74
C VAL A 482 20.68 -29.97 23.39
N VAL A 483 19.96 -29.47 24.39
CA VAL A 483 18.73 -28.68 24.21
C VAL A 483 19.04 -27.21 24.53
N SER A 484 18.87 -26.31 23.55
CA SER A 484 18.93 -24.87 23.79
C SER A 484 17.57 -24.40 24.29
N ALA A 485 17.47 -23.81 25.47
CA ALA A 485 16.19 -23.43 26.05
C ALA A 485 16.21 -22.03 26.67
N GLU A 486 15.10 -21.32 26.57
CA GLU A 486 14.89 -20.06 27.29
C GLU A 486 14.73 -20.31 28.80
N GLN A 487 14.73 -19.21 29.57
CA GLN A 487 14.55 -19.27 31.01
C GLN A 487 13.17 -19.84 31.38
N GLY A 488 13.12 -20.75 32.35
CA GLY A 488 11.88 -21.36 32.85
C GLY A 488 11.44 -22.65 32.15
N ILE A 489 12.25 -23.19 31.22
CA ILE A 489 12.01 -24.50 30.61
C ILE A 489 13.03 -25.50 31.15
N ASP A 490 12.58 -26.57 31.79
CA ASP A 490 13.47 -27.64 32.26
C ASP A 490 13.37 -28.87 31.37
N ALA A 491 14.51 -29.49 31.10
CA ALA A 491 14.60 -30.75 30.37
C ALA A 491 14.96 -31.90 31.33
N PRO A 492 14.62 -33.16 31.01
CA PRO A 492 15.08 -34.31 31.78
C PRO A 492 16.61 -34.37 31.86
N ALA A 493 17.15 -34.92 32.97
CA ALA A 493 18.60 -34.97 33.24
C ALA A 493 19.47 -35.64 32.15
N LYS A 494 18.85 -36.43 31.25
CA LYS A 494 19.49 -37.03 30.07
C LYS A 494 19.91 -36.02 28.99
N TRP A 495 19.41 -34.78 29.06
CA TRP A 495 19.73 -33.69 28.13
C TRP A 495 20.66 -32.67 28.79
N TYR A 496 21.62 -32.18 28.02
CA TYR A 496 22.41 -31.01 28.45
C TYR A 496 21.69 -29.73 28.03
N VAL A 497 21.30 -28.91 28.99
CA VAL A 497 20.54 -27.68 28.72
C VAL A 497 21.48 -26.48 28.58
N VAL A 498 21.48 -25.86 27.41
CA VAL A 498 22.12 -24.57 27.16
C VAL A 498 21.09 -23.47 27.28
N ARG A 499 21.31 -22.52 28.19
CA ARG A 499 20.39 -21.40 28.38
C ARG A 499 20.57 -20.35 27.30
N ARG A 500 19.47 -19.95 26.67
CA ARG A 500 19.39 -18.87 25.69
C ARG A 500 18.60 -17.69 26.27
N ARG A 501 19.02 -16.48 25.91
CA ARG A 501 18.33 -15.26 26.33
C ARG A 501 17.03 -15.05 25.55
N ARG A 502 17.03 -15.38 24.26
CA ARG A 502 15.87 -15.34 23.36
C ARG A 502 16.03 -16.40 22.28
N LEU A 503 14.90 -16.91 21.77
CA LEU A 503 14.81 -17.76 20.58
C LEU A 503 13.73 -17.20 19.65
N GLY A 504 14.15 -16.66 18.51
CA GLY A 504 13.26 -16.08 17.50
C GLY A 504 12.65 -14.71 17.88
N ASP A 505 11.91 -14.16 16.93
CA ASP A 505 11.18 -12.88 17.01
C ASP A 505 9.94 -12.97 16.09
N VAL A 506 8.96 -13.75 16.53
CA VAL A 506 7.78 -14.12 15.73
C VAL A 506 6.90 -12.89 15.45
N GLN A 507 6.59 -12.66 14.19
CA GLN A 507 5.52 -11.73 13.81
C GLN A 507 4.36 -12.55 13.24
N ALA A 508 3.23 -12.58 13.95
CA ALA A 508 2.10 -13.42 13.59
C ALA A 508 0.79 -12.64 13.53
N ILE A 509 -0.14 -13.11 12.69
CA ILE A 509 -1.52 -12.63 12.63
C ILE A 509 -2.44 -13.84 12.74
N GLU A 510 -3.39 -13.79 13.68
CA GLU A 510 -4.54 -14.69 13.73
C GLU A 510 -5.75 -14.03 13.08
N ILE A 511 -6.52 -14.79 12.30
CA ILE A 511 -7.80 -14.36 11.74
C ILE A 511 -8.92 -15.09 12.46
N ASP A 512 -9.71 -14.32 13.24
CA ASP A 512 -10.89 -14.80 13.95
C ASP A 512 -12.15 -14.08 13.43
N GLY A 513 -12.94 -14.80 12.64
CA GLY A 513 -14.11 -14.24 11.97
C GLY A 513 -13.72 -13.12 11.00
N ARG A 514 -14.11 -11.88 11.31
CA ARG A 514 -13.79 -10.67 10.53
C ARG A 514 -12.60 -9.88 11.07
N ARG A 515 -11.99 -10.34 12.17
CA ARG A 515 -10.91 -9.63 12.84
C ARG A 515 -9.58 -10.27 12.51
N ALA A 516 -8.60 -9.46 12.14
CA ALA A 516 -7.19 -9.83 12.15
C ALA A 516 -6.56 -9.34 13.48
N ILE A 517 -5.94 -10.25 14.21
CA ILE A 517 -5.31 -10.03 15.52
C ILE A 517 -3.81 -10.18 15.32
N GLY A 518 -3.08 -9.06 15.35
CA GLY A 518 -1.63 -9.05 15.21
C GLY A 518 -0.93 -9.30 16.55
N ALA A 519 0.04 -10.22 16.55
CA ALA A 519 0.85 -10.59 17.71
C ALA A 519 2.34 -10.47 17.38
N PRO A 520 2.97 -9.32 17.70
CA PRO A 520 4.42 -9.17 17.63
C PRO A 520 5.09 -9.87 18.82
N ASP A 521 6.31 -10.37 18.63
CA ASP A 521 7.07 -10.99 19.72
C ASP A 521 7.47 -9.96 20.79
N PRO A 522 7.16 -10.20 22.08
CA PRO A 522 7.56 -9.29 23.15
C PRO A 522 9.09 -9.27 23.40
N ARG A 523 9.86 -10.17 22.77
CA ARG A 523 11.33 -10.19 22.83
C ARG A 523 11.97 -9.13 21.93
N GLY A 524 11.25 -8.67 20.91
CA GLY A 524 11.66 -7.64 19.96
C GLY A 524 11.08 -6.26 20.30
N ILE A 525 11.23 -5.31 19.38
CA ILE A 525 10.57 -3.99 19.44
C ILE A 525 9.36 -3.89 18.49
N GLY A 526 9.02 -5.01 17.85
CA GLY A 526 7.99 -5.08 16.82
C GLY A 526 6.61 -4.66 17.33
N ARG A 527 5.76 -4.25 16.38
CA ARG A 527 4.39 -3.84 16.66
C ARG A 527 3.42 -4.42 15.64
N ALA A 528 2.22 -4.72 16.10
CA ALA A 528 1.06 -4.88 15.26
C ALA A 528 0.44 -3.49 15.03
N ILE A 529 0.26 -3.14 13.77
CA ILE A 529 -0.28 -1.86 13.33
C ILE A 529 -1.45 -2.16 12.41
N GLU A 530 -2.65 -1.82 12.89
CA GLU A 530 -3.85 -1.94 12.08
C GLU A 530 -3.84 -0.89 10.98
N GLU A 531 -4.41 -1.24 9.82
CA GLU A 531 -4.85 -0.28 8.82
C GLU A 531 -5.66 0.79 9.54
N ALA A 532 -5.12 2.00 9.61
CA ALA A 532 -5.90 3.12 10.05
C ALA A 532 -7.10 3.20 9.10
N ARG A 533 -8.32 3.32 9.65
CA ARG A 533 -9.38 3.89 8.84
C ARG A 533 -8.82 5.23 8.39
N MET A 534 -8.50 5.39 7.10
CA MET A 534 -8.65 6.71 6.52
C MET A 534 -10.07 7.08 6.90
N GLN A 535 -10.22 7.95 7.90
CA GLN A 535 -11.51 8.54 8.14
C GLN A 535 -11.75 9.30 6.86
N GLU A 536 -12.56 8.71 5.95
CA GLU A 536 -12.85 9.27 4.64
C GLU A 536 -13.09 10.74 4.85
N ALA A 537 -12.13 11.52 4.35
CA ALA A 537 -12.24 12.95 4.45
C ALA A 537 -13.48 13.28 3.60
N PRO A 538 -14.53 13.86 4.20
CA PRO A 538 -15.81 13.99 3.53
C PRO A 538 -15.62 14.70 2.19
N ASP A 539 -16.38 14.30 1.17
CA ASP A 539 -16.35 15.00 -0.11
C ASP A 539 -16.88 16.43 0.10
N PHE A 540 -15.96 17.38 0.32
CA PHE A 540 -16.31 18.76 0.58
C PHE A 540 -16.97 19.43 -0.63
N ASP A 541 -16.80 18.89 -1.84
CA ASP A 541 -17.47 19.43 -3.03
C ASP A 541 -19.00 19.18 -2.92
N ALA A 542 -19.43 18.09 -2.29
CA ALA A 542 -20.85 17.77 -2.04
C ALA A 542 -21.48 18.56 -0.88
N LEU A 543 -20.69 19.29 -0.09
CA LEU A 543 -21.15 20.01 1.09
C LEU A 543 -21.43 21.50 0.84
N TRP A 544 -21.19 21.97 -0.38
CA TRP A 544 -21.41 23.35 -0.77
C TRP A 544 -22.88 23.75 -0.69
N ASN A 545 -23.14 24.87 -0.02
CA ASN A 545 -24.35 25.67 -0.19
C ASN A 545 -23.96 27.10 -0.58
N TYR A 546 -24.03 27.40 -1.89
CA TYR A 546 -23.61 28.70 -2.42
C TYR A 546 -24.51 29.87 -1.95
N ASP A 547 -25.75 29.59 -1.55
CA ASP A 547 -26.68 30.60 -1.02
C ASP A 547 -26.38 30.97 0.45
N LYS A 548 -25.60 30.13 1.14
CA LYS A 548 -25.19 30.28 2.55
C LYS A 548 -23.67 30.09 2.69
N PRO A 549 -22.85 31.01 2.15
CA PRO A 549 -21.40 30.87 2.16
C PRO A 549 -20.80 30.92 3.57
N ASP A 550 -21.43 31.61 4.52
CA ASP A 550 -21.03 31.66 5.93
C ASP A 550 -21.25 30.31 6.65
N GLU A 551 -22.38 29.66 6.42
CA GLU A 551 -22.65 28.32 6.97
C GLU A 551 -21.73 27.27 6.34
N THR A 552 -21.47 27.39 5.04
CA THR A 552 -20.56 26.50 4.32
C THR A 552 -19.11 26.66 4.83
N GLU A 553 -18.66 27.89 5.07
CA GLU A 553 -17.34 28.15 5.68
C GLU A 553 -17.20 27.46 7.04
N ARG A 554 -18.22 27.59 7.91
CA ARG A 554 -18.23 26.97 9.23
C ARG A 554 -18.09 25.44 9.14
N LYS A 555 -18.84 24.78 8.25
CA LYS A 555 -18.73 23.34 8.01
C LYS A 555 -17.34 22.93 7.55
N PHE A 556 -16.74 23.67 6.62
CA PHE A 556 -15.38 23.38 6.16
C PHE A 556 -14.34 23.55 7.27
N ARG A 557 -14.48 24.56 8.13
CA ARG A 557 -13.60 24.75 9.30
C ARG A 557 -13.76 23.63 10.33
N GLU A 558 -14.97 23.15 10.56
CA GLU A 558 -15.22 21.99 11.43
C GLU A 558 -14.50 20.74 10.90
N ILE A 559 -14.60 20.48 9.58
CA ILE A 559 -13.89 19.37 8.93
C ILE A 559 -12.38 19.55 9.07
N LEU A 560 -11.86 20.75 8.82
CA LEU A 560 -10.43 21.04 8.95
C LEU A 560 -9.93 20.81 10.38
N ALA A 561 -10.73 21.17 11.39
CA ALA A 561 -10.42 20.98 12.81
C ALA A 561 -10.39 19.49 13.22
N THR A 562 -11.09 18.61 12.50
CA THR A 562 -11.02 17.16 12.77
C THR A 562 -9.65 16.54 12.44
N GLY A 563 -8.80 17.23 11.68
CA GLY A 563 -7.51 16.70 11.23
C GLY A 563 -7.62 15.59 10.18
N LYS A 564 -8.82 15.31 9.66
CA LYS A 564 -9.04 14.31 8.60
C LYS A 564 -8.45 14.76 7.26
N GLY A 565 -8.03 13.77 6.46
CA GLY A 565 -7.42 13.98 5.14
C GLY A 565 -5.92 14.28 5.19
N ASP A 566 -5.21 13.96 4.11
CA ASP A 566 -3.79 14.26 3.98
C ASP A 566 -3.53 15.78 3.83
N ALA A 567 -2.26 16.18 3.71
CA ALA A 567 -1.90 17.59 3.57
C ALA A 567 -2.50 18.22 2.30
N SER A 568 -2.61 17.46 1.20
CA SER A 568 -3.21 17.95 -0.05
C SER A 568 -4.70 18.20 0.10
N TYR A 569 -5.44 17.25 0.69
CA TYR A 569 -6.86 17.40 0.97
C TYR A 569 -7.12 18.64 1.83
N ARG A 570 -6.35 18.81 2.92
CA ARG A 570 -6.50 19.94 3.83
C ARG A 570 -6.16 21.27 3.15
N ALA A 571 -5.14 21.30 2.29
CA ALA A 571 -4.83 22.48 1.49
C ALA A 571 -5.95 22.82 0.50
N GLN A 572 -6.54 21.81 -0.17
CA GLN A 572 -7.70 22.01 -1.04
C GLN A 572 -8.92 22.50 -0.25
N LEU A 573 -9.19 21.98 0.94
CA LEU A 573 -10.27 22.44 1.81
C LEU A 573 -10.08 23.91 2.23
N LEU A 574 -8.84 24.32 2.53
CA LEU A 574 -8.50 25.73 2.78
C LEU A 574 -8.82 26.62 1.58
N THR A 575 -8.59 26.17 0.33
CA THR A 575 -9.01 26.95 -0.85
C THR A 575 -10.53 27.14 -0.93
N GLN A 576 -11.32 26.16 -0.46
CA GLN A 576 -12.78 26.26 -0.44
C GLN A 576 -13.28 27.20 0.68
N ILE A 577 -12.59 27.22 1.82
CA ILE A 577 -12.80 28.23 2.87
C ILE A 577 -12.54 29.63 2.32
N ALA A 578 -11.42 29.83 1.60
CA ALA A 578 -11.11 31.10 0.95
C ALA A 578 -12.18 31.53 -0.07
N ARG A 579 -12.72 30.57 -0.84
CA ARG A 579 -13.86 30.84 -1.74
C ARG A 579 -15.09 31.33 -1.00
N CYS A 580 -15.44 30.72 0.14
CA CYS A 580 -16.55 31.17 0.98
C CYS A 580 -16.34 32.60 1.50
N GLN A 581 -15.10 32.92 1.91
CA GLN A 581 -14.74 34.27 2.37
C GLN A 581 -14.87 35.29 1.24
N GLY A 582 -14.42 34.96 0.04
CA GLY A 582 -14.58 35.81 -1.14
C GLY A 582 -16.04 36.12 -1.47
N LEU A 583 -16.93 35.12 -1.39
CA LEU A 583 -18.38 35.30 -1.59
C LEU A 583 -19.03 36.19 -0.51
N GLN A 584 -18.44 36.26 0.69
CA GLN A 584 -18.87 37.14 1.78
C GLN A 584 -18.24 38.54 1.73
N GLY A 585 -17.42 38.84 0.71
CA GLY A 585 -16.69 40.12 0.61
C GLY A 585 -15.47 40.24 1.53
N LYS A 586 -15.04 39.15 2.18
CA LYS A 586 -13.89 39.07 3.10
C LYS A 586 -12.59 38.77 2.34
N PHE A 587 -12.18 39.69 1.48
CA PHE A 587 -11.11 39.43 0.51
C PHE A 587 -9.71 39.28 1.14
N ASP A 588 -9.41 40.05 2.19
CA ASP A 588 -8.12 39.98 2.86
C ASP A 588 -7.96 38.68 3.65
N GLU A 589 -9.03 38.19 4.27
CA GLU A 589 -9.08 36.87 4.91
C GLU A 589 -8.94 35.74 3.90
N ALA A 590 -9.55 35.87 2.73
CA ALA A 590 -9.41 34.91 1.64
C ALA A 590 -7.94 34.78 1.21
N HIS A 591 -7.23 35.90 1.04
CA HIS A 591 -5.80 35.88 0.69
C HIS A 591 -4.94 35.20 1.76
N LYS A 592 -5.16 35.49 3.05
CA LYS A 592 -4.43 34.84 4.16
C LYS A 592 -4.65 33.32 4.20
N THR A 593 -5.90 32.89 4.04
CA THR A 593 -6.25 31.46 4.01
C THR A 593 -5.58 30.73 2.84
N LEU A 594 -5.43 31.40 1.69
CA LEU A 594 -4.73 30.84 0.53
C LEU A 594 -3.22 30.72 0.77
N ASP A 595 -2.61 31.66 1.48
CA ASP A 595 -1.19 31.57 1.87
C ASP A 595 -0.94 30.38 2.82
N GLU A 596 -1.89 30.07 3.70
CA GLU A 596 -1.85 28.87 4.56
C GLU A 596 -1.95 27.59 3.73
N ALA A 597 -2.85 27.54 2.74
CA ALA A 597 -3.00 26.40 1.85
C ALA A 597 -1.71 26.10 1.07
N GLU A 598 -1.03 27.14 0.56
CA GLU A 598 0.23 27.01 -0.19
C GLU A 598 1.38 26.49 0.69
N LYS A 599 1.44 26.92 1.95
CA LYS A 599 2.44 26.43 2.92
C LYS A 599 2.18 24.99 3.34
N LEU A 600 0.91 24.58 3.45
CA LEU A 600 0.54 23.26 3.94
C LEU A 600 0.90 22.13 2.97
N ALA A 601 0.81 22.39 1.67
CA ALA A 601 1.08 21.38 0.63
C ALA A 601 1.80 22.00 -0.58
N PRO A 602 3.08 22.42 -0.42
CA PRO A 602 3.82 23.12 -1.47
C PRO A 602 3.99 22.30 -2.76
N ASP A 603 4.05 20.97 -2.63
CA ASP A 603 4.23 20.05 -3.76
C ASP A 603 2.90 19.64 -4.43
N SER A 604 1.75 20.05 -3.89
CA SER A 604 0.44 19.67 -4.43
C SER A 604 0.04 20.55 -5.60
N LYS A 605 0.18 20.02 -6.81
CA LYS A 605 -0.23 20.69 -8.06
C LYS A 605 -1.70 21.13 -8.04
N VAL A 606 -2.60 20.26 -7.60
CA VAL A 606 -4.05 20.54 -7.54
C VAL A 606 -4.35 21.66 -6.53
N ALA A 607 -3.73 21.64 -5.35
CA ALA A 607 -3.89 22.70 -4.36
C ALA A 607 -3.38 24.04 -4.91
N ARG A 608 -2.21 24.05 -5.57
CA ARG A 608 -1.66 25.26 -6.20
C ARG A 608 -2.57 25.83 -7.29
N ILE A 609 -3.11 24.98 -8.17
CA ILE A 609 -4.07 25.40 -9.21
C ILE A 609 -5.32 26.03 -8.58
N ARG A 610 -5.90 25.38 -7.55
CA ARG A 610 -7.05 25.94 -6.81
C ARG A 610 -6.69 27.26 -6.14
N CYS A 611 -5.50 27.39 -5.54
CA CYS A 611 -5.07 28.64 -4.93
C CYS A 611 -5.05 29.80 -5.93
N LEU A 612 -4.51 29.59 -7.13
CA LEU A 612 -4.50 30.59 -8.19
C LEU A 612 -5.91 30.98 -8.62
N LEU A 613 -6.80 30.00 -8.82
CA LEU A 613 -8.19 30.24 -9.19
C LEU A 613 -8.93 31.08 -8.13
N GLU A 614 -8.86 30.66 -6.87
CA GLU A 614 -9.59 31.34 -5.80
C GLU A 614 -8.98 32.71 -5.48
N ARG A 615 -7.65 32.87 -5.58
CA ARG A 615 -6.97 34.17 -5.48
C ARG A 615 -7.41 35.12 -6.60
N GLY A 616 -7.51 34.61 -7.83
CA GLY A 616 -8.03 35.35 -8.97
C GLY A 616 -9.49 35.77 -8.77
N ARG A 617 -10.35 34.88 -8.27
CA ARG A 617 -11.77 35.21 -7.97
C ARG A 617 -11.90 36.30 -6.91
N ALA A 618 -11.08 36.26 -5.85
CA ALA A 618 -11.07 37.30 -4.83
C ALA A 618 -10.73 38.67 -5.43
N TYR A 619 -9.70 38.76 -6.29
CA TYR A 619 -9.38 40.01 -6.99
C TYR A 619 -10.47 40.47 -7.95
N ASN A 620 -11.05 39.56 -8.74
CA ASN A 620 -12.13 39.91 -9.66
C ASN A 620 -13.36 40.47 -8.91
N SER A 621 -13.76 39.81 -7.82
CA SER A 621 -14.88 40.24 -6.98
C SER A 621 -14.62 41.58 -6.30
N ALA A 622 -13.35 41.86 -5.96
CA ALA A 622 -12.90 43.18 -5.49
C ALA A 622 -12.74 44.23 -6.61
N LYS A 623 -13.26 43.97 -7.83
CA LYS A 623 -13.18 44.81 -9.03
C LYS A 623 -11.75 45.11 -9.51
N LYS A 624 -10.79 44.23 -9.23
CA LYS A 624 -9.36 44.31 -9.63
C LYS A 624 -9.03 43.28 -10.71
N LYS A 625 -9.68 43.41 -11.89
CA LYS A 625 -9.57 42.44 -12.99
C LYS A 625 -8.13 42.30 -13.51
N GLU A 626 -7.36 43.37 -13.48
CA GLU A 626 -5.95 43.43 -13.88
C GLU A 626 -5.05 42.52 -13.03
N LYS A 627 -5.41 42.29 -11.76
CA LYS A 627 -4.70 41.35 -10.87
C LYS A 627 -5.22 39.92 -10.99
N ALA A 628 -6.49 39.76 -11.31
CA ALA A 628 -7.13 38.46 -11.44
C ALA A 628 -6.65 37.70 -12.69
N ARG A 629 -6.56 38.40 -13.82
CA ARG A 629 -6.28 37.78 -15.13
C ARG A 629 -4.98 36.96 -15.17
N PRO A 630 -3.81 37.45 -14.73
CA PRO A 630 -2.57 36.66 -14.78
C PRO A 630 -2.66 35.35 -14.00
N LEU A 631 -3.39 35.35 -12.89
CA LEU A 631 -3.57 34.16 -12.05
C LEU A 631 -4.41 33.08 -12.77
N PHE A 632 -5.43 33.48 -13.51
CA PHE A 632 -6.22 32.53 -14.31
C PHE A 632 -5.44 31.97 -15.50
N VAL A 633 -4.56 32.76 -16.11
CA VAL A 633 -3.64 32.26 -17.16
C VAL A 633 -2.69 31.22 -16.58
N GLU A 634 -2.02 31.52 -15.46
CA GLU A 634 -1.12 30.58 -14.78
C GLU A 634 -1.87 29.30 -14.36
N ALA A 635 -3.08 29.43 -13.82
CA ALA A 635 -3.91 28.30 -13.44
C ALA A 635 -4.25 27.41 -14.63
N LEU A 636 -4.59 28.00 -15.79
CA LEU A 636 -4.91 27.27 -17.02
C LEU A 636 -3.70 26.48 -17.54
N GLU A 637 -2.52 27.10 -17.56
CA GLU A 637 -1.28 26.47 -18.01
C GLU A 637 -0.90 25.30 -17.09
N LEU A 638 -0.91 25.51 -15.78
CA LEU A 638 -0.62 24.47 -14.80
C LEU A 638 -1.64 23.32 -14.85
N ALA A 639 -2.93 23.63 -14.97
CA ALA A 639 -3.97 22.61 -15.05
C ALA A 639 -3.80 21.74 -16.31
N ARG A 640 -3.50 22.35 -17.47
CA ARG A 640 -3.21 21.60 -18.70
C ARG A 640 -1.96 20.74 -18.58
N ALA A 641 -0.88 21.28 -18.00
CA ALA A 641 0.36 20.53 -17.80
C ALA A 641 0.20 19.37 -16.80
N ALA A 642 -0.72 19.50 -15.84
CA ALA A 642 -1.02 18.48 -14.85
C ALA A 642 -2.09 17.46 -15.31
N GLY A 643 -2.78 17.69 -16.43
CA GLY A 643 -3.91 16.85 -16.86
C GLY A 643 -5.19 17.08 -16.04
N GLU A 644 -5.31 18.19 -15.32
CA GLU A 644 -6.47 18.55 -14.50
C GLU A 644 -7.56 19.20 -15.34
N GLU A 645 -8.31 18.38 -16.09
CA GLU A 645 -9.30 18.84 -17.08
C GLU A 645 -10.39 19.75 -16.47
N PHE A 646 -10.88 19.44 -15.27
CA PHE A 646 -11.92 20.23 -14.59
C PHE A 646 -11.45 21.65 -14.28
N HIS A 647 -10.27 21.80 -13.68
CA HIS A 647 -9.72 23.11 -13.33
C HIS A 647 -9.23 23.88 -14.55
N ALA A 648 -8.81 23.19 -15.62
CA ALA A 648 -8.50 23.83 -16.89
C ALA A 648 -9.75 24.46 -17.52
N VAL A 649 -10.89 23.78 -17.49
CA VAL A 649 -12.18 24.36 -17.92
C VAL A 649 -12.56 25.55 -17.05
N ASP A 650 -12.41 25.41 -15.72
CA ASP A 650 -12.72 26.50 -14.78
C ASP A 650 -11.85 27.75 -15.04
N ALA A 651 -10.54 27.58 -15.22
CA ALA A 651 -9.62 28.68 -15.53
C ALA A 651 -9.99 29.38 -16.85
N ALA A 652 -10.32 28.62 -17.91
CA ALA A 652 -10.77 29.18 -19.18
C ALA A 652 -12.10 29.94 -19.03
N HIS A 653 -13.03 29.40 -18.25
CA HIS A 653 -14.28 30.10 -17.93
C HIS A 653 -14.02 31.42 -17.19
N MET A 654 -13.12 31.42 -16.20
CA MET A 654 -12.77 32.63 -15.46
C MET A 654 -12.12 33.70 -16.33
N LEU A 655 -11.29 33.32 -17.32
CA LEU A 655 -10.78 34.24 -18.34
C LEU A 655 -11.92 34.87 -19.14
N GLY A 656 -12.95 34.09 -19.46
CA GLY A 656 -14.18 34.55 -20.10
C GLY A 656 -15.00 35.58 -19.30
N ILE A 657 -14.71 35.77 -18.01
CA ILE A 657 -15.38 36.75 -17.14
C ILE A 657 -14.55 38.05 -17.01
N VAL A 658 -13.22 37.92 -17.02
CA VAL A 658 -12.32 39.08 -16.80
C VAL A 658 -11.87 39.77 -18.07
N ASP A 659 -11.83 39.05 -19.20
CA ASP A 659 -11.40 39.61 -20.48
C ASP A 659 -12.52 40.46 -21.13
N PRO A 660 -12.18 41.37 -22.07
CA PRO A 660 -13.16 42.19 -22.77
C PRO A 660 -14.14 41.34 -23.63
N PRO A 661 -15.30 41.90 -24.05
CA PRO A 661 -16.40 41.12 -24.62
C PRO A 661 -16.04 40.21 -25.79
N LYS A 662 -15.11 40.63 -26.67
CA LYS A 662 -14.71 39.86 -27.84
C LYS A 662 -13.88 38.62 -27.44
N GLU A 663 -12.90 38.82 -26.57
CA GLU A 663 -12.03 37.78 -26.03
C GLU A 663 -12.78 36.88 -25.05
N ALA A 664 -13.75 37.44 -24.31
CA ALA A 664 -14.60 36.71 -23.38
C ALA A 664 -15.38 35.60 -24.07
N LEU A 665 -15.97 35.90 -25.24
CA LEU A 665 -16.68 34.90 -26.05
C LEU A 665 -15.74 33.78 -26.51
N GLU A 666 -14.53 34.11 -26.99
CA GLU A 666 -13.53 33.11 -27.40
C GLU A 666 -13.14 32.19 -26.24
N TRP A 667 -12.93 32.73 -25.05
CA TRP A 667 -12.60 31.94 -23.87
C TRP A 667 -13.73 31.01 -23.44
N ASN A 668 -14.96 31.49 -23.45
CA ASN A 668 -16.10 30.66 -23.09
C ASN A 668 -16.33 29.53 -24.11
N LEU A 669 -16.12 29.79 -25.42
CA LEU A 669 -16.16 28.76 -26.45
C LEU A 669 -15.03 27.72 -26.27
N LYS A 670 -13.82 28.15 -25.92
CA LYS A 670 -12.72 27.23 -25.57
C LYS A 670 -13.07 26.39 -24.34
N ALA A 671 -13.69 26.98 -23.32
CA ALA A 671 -14.12 26.24 -22.13
C ALA A 671 -15.18 25.17 -22.46
N ILE A 672 -16.15 25.49 -23.34
CA ILE A 672 -17.13 24.51 -23.84
C ILE A 672 -16.41 23.38 -24.56
N ALA A 673 -15.55 23.68 -25.52
CA ALA A 673 -14.84 22.66 -26.29
C ALA A 673 -13.99 21.74 -25.39
N MET A 674 -13.31 22.32 -24.38
CA MET A 674 -12.56 21.55 -23.39
C MET A 674 -13.47 20.63 -22.56
N ALA A 675 -14.63 21.13 -22.12
CA ALA A 675 -15.58 20.35 -21.34
C ALA A 675 -16.26 19.24 -22.15
N GLU A 676 -16.62 19.50 -23.41
CA GLU A 676 -17.21 18.51 -24.33
C GLU A 676 -16.20 17.39 -24.67
N ALA A 677 -14.94 17.75 -24.92
CA ALA A 677 -13.87 16.80 -25.25
C ALA A 677 -13.37 15.99 -24.04
N SER A 678 -13.61 16.46 -22.82
CA SER A 678 -13.16 15.79 -21.60
C SER A 678 -13.77 14.39 -21.46
N LYS A 679 -12.95 13.44 -21.00
CA LYS A 679 -13.41 12.10 -20.61
C LYS A 679 -13.90 12.05 -19.16
N GLY A 680 -13.51 13.03 -18.35
CA GLY A 680 -13.88 13.13 -16.93
C GLY A 680 -15.31 13.63 -16.72
N PRO A 681 -16.16 12.92 -15.96
CA PRO A 681 -17.54 13.36 -15.69
C PRO A 681 -17.60 14.71 -14.95
N ARG A 682 -16.58 15.02 -14.13
CA ARG A 682 -16.49 16.25 -13.35
C ARG A 682 -16.35 17.49 -14.24
N ALA A 683 -15.49 17.46 -15.26
CA ALA A 683 -15.31 18.59 -16.18
C ALA A 683 -16.59 18.89 -16.99
N LYS A 684 -17.35 17.84 -17.36
CA LYS A 684 -18.64 17.97 -18.05
C LYS A 684 -19.70 18.69 -17.22
N ASN A 685 -19.53 18.80 -15.90
CA ASN A 685 -20.45 19.56 -15.02
C ASN A 685 -20.46 21.06 -15.32
N TRP A 686 -19.42 21.58 -15.99
CA TRP A 686 -19.40 22.98 -16.43
C TRP A 686 -20.33 23.27 -17.60
N LEU A 687 -20.68 22.28 -18.42
CA LEU A 687 -21.44 22.49 -19.66
C LEU A 687 -22.78 23.19 -19.43
N GLY A 688 -23.51 22.82 -18.37
CA GLY A 688 -24.78 23.45 -18.03
C GLY A 688 -24.68 24.97 -17.84
N ALA A 689 -23.65 25.43 -17.12
CA ALA A 689 -23.41 26.85 -16.88
C ALA A 689 -22.84 27.55 -18.12
N LEU A 690 -21.88 26.92 -18.80
CA LEU A 690 -21.24 27.47 -19.99
C LEU A 690 -22.23 27.67 -21.15
N TYR A 691 -23.08 26.68 -21.44
CA TYR A 691 -24.11 26.82 -22.48
C TYR A 691 -25.07 27.97 -22.17
N ASN A 692 -25.46 28.13 -20.91
CA ASN A 692 -26.34 29.21 -20.49
C ASN A 692 -25.67 30.59 -20.66
N ASN A 693 -24.45 30.74 -20.14
CA ASN A 693 -23.75 32.02 -20.16
C ASN A 693 -23.39 32.47 -21.58
N VAL A 694 -22.91 31.54 -22.41
CA VAL A 694 -22.61 31.83 -23.83
C VAL A 694 -23.90 32.04 -24.62
N GLY A 695 -24.97 31.32 -24.29
CA GLY A 695 -26.30 31.56 -24.86
C GLY A 695 -26.76 33.00 -24.63
N TRP A 696 -26.63 33.51 -23.40
CA TRP A 696 -26.91 34.92 -23.09
C TRP A 696 -25.99 35.89 -23.80
N THR A 697 -24.70 35.56 -23.91
CA THR A 697 -23.76 36.41 -24.67
C THR A 697 -24.18 36.55 -26.14
N TYR A 698 -24.59 35.46 -26.80
CA TYR A 698 -25.13 35.54 -28.16
C TYR A 698 -26.47 36.24 -28.23
N HIS A 699 -27.32 36.09 -27.21
CA HIS A 699 -28.61 36.78 -27.14
C HIS A 699 -28.42 38.30 -27.08
N ASP A 700 -27.51 38.77 -26.23
CA ASP A 700 -27.17 40.20 -26.09
C ASP A 700 -26.53 40.78 -27.35
N LEU A 701 -25.81 39.95 -28.13
CA LEU A 701 -25.27 40.30 -29.44
C LEU A 701 -26.32 40.28 -30.57
N GLY A 702 -27.56 39.87 -30.28
CA GLY A 702 -28.63 39.74 -31.28
C GLY A 702 -28.53 38.49 -32.16
N GLU A 703 -27.61 37.57 -31.86
CA GLU A 703 -27.43 36.31 -32.57
C GLU A 703 -28.36 35.22 -32.00
N PHE A 704 -29.67 35.46 -32.10
CA PHE A 704 -30.69 34.69 -31.40
C PHE A 704 -30.76 33.20 -31.78
N GLU A 705 -30.42 32.83 -33.02
CA GLU A 705 -30.35 31.42 -33.44
C GLU A 705 -29.24 30.66 -32.71
N LYS A 706 -28.05 31.27 -32.56
CA LYS A 706 -26.93 30.67 -31.83
C LYS A 706 -27.23 30.60 -30.33
N ALA A 707 -27.86 31.64 -29.79
CA ALA A 707 -28.36 31.63 -28.41
C ALA A 707 -29.34 30.47 -28.18
N LEU A 708 -30.31 30.29 -29.09
CA LEU A 708 -31.29 29.21 -29.02
C LEU A 708 -30.62 27.83 -29.07
N GLU A 709 -29.63 27.61 -29.94
CA GLU A 709 -28.89 26.34 -30.02
C GLU A 709 -28.24 25.98 -28.67
N LEU A 710 -27.55 26.95 -28.05
CA LEU A 710 -26.88 26.73 -26.77
C LEU A 710 -27.86 26.54 -25.62
N PHE A 711 -28.94 27.31 -25.56
CA PHE A 711 -29.98 27.11 -24.55
C PHE A 711 -30.62 25.72 -24.68
N LYS A 712 -30.86 25.22 -25.90
CA LYS A 712 -31.33 23.85 -26.12
C LYS A 712 -30.33 22.79 -25.67
N LYS A 713 -29.03 22.95 -25.96
CA LYS A 713 -27.98 22.07 -25.42
C LYS A 713 -27.97 22.09 -23.89
N GLY A 714 -28.07 23.28 -23.29
CA GLY A 714 -28.17 23.48 -21.85
C GLY A 714 -29.41 22.85 -21.21
N LEU A 715 -30.54 22.80 -21.92
CA LEU A 715 -31.77 22.14 -21.49
C LEU A 715 -31.61 20.61 -21.51
N VAL A 716 -31.19 20.04 -22.64
CA VAL A 716 -30.96 18.59 -22.78
C VAL A 716 -29.99 18.10 -21.70
N TRP A 717 -28.88 18.83 -21.53
CA TRP A 717 -27.87 18.49 -20.54
C TRP A 717 -28.40 18.40 -19.10
N ARG A 718 -29.34 19.28 -18.72
CA ARG A 718 -29.99 19.30 -17.39
C ARG A 718 -31.06 18.21 -17.24
N GLN A 719 -31.80 17.93 -18.31
CA GLN A 719 -32.79 16.85 -18.35
C GLN A 719 -32.14 15.48 -18.15
N GLU A 720 -31.03 15.21 -18.84
CA GLU A 720 -30.25 13.96 -18.69
C GLU A 720 -29.72 13.75 -17.26
N ARG A 721 -29.60 14.83 -16.47
CA ARG A 721 -29.10 14.81 -15.09
C ARG A 721 -30.18 14.92 -14.03
N ASN A 722 -31.45 14.88 -14.45
CA ASN A 722 -32.62 14.94 -13.57
C ASN A 722 -32.57 16.13 -12.59
N GLN A 723 -32.28 17.32 -13.10
CA GLN A 723 -32.23 18.58 -12.36
C GLN A 723 -33.52 19.39 -12.59
N PRO A 724 -34.62 19.13 -11.87
CA PRO A 724 -35.95 19.63 -12.24
C PRO A 724 -36.07 21.16 -12.17
N LYS A 725 -35.48 21.79 -11.14
CA LYS A 725 -35.52 23.25 -10.98
C LYS A 725 -34.73 23.95 -12.10
N GLU A 726 -33.51 23.50 -12.35
CA GLU A 726 -32.63 24.05 -13.38
C GLU A 726 -33.16 23.77 -14.78
N THR A 727 -33.84 22.63 -14.98
CA THR A 727 -34.52 22.30 -16.24
C THR A 727 -35.63 23.30 -16.53
N ARG A 728 -36.42 23.70 -15.52
CA ARG A 728 -37.44 24.75 -15.68
C ARG A 728 -36.81 26.09 -16.08
N ILE A 729 -35.72 26.48 -15.43
CA ILE A 729 -34.97 27.71 -15.78
C ILE A 729 -34.44 27.63 -17.22
N ALA A 730 -33.88 26.49 -17.65
CA ALA A 730 -33.37 26.32 -19.01
C ALA A 730 -34.47 26.29 -20.08
N LYS A 731 -35.66 25.76 -19.77
CA LYS A 731 -36.83 25.91 -20.65
C LYS A 731 -37.23 27.37 -20.82
N TRP A 732 -37.17 28.16 -19.74
CA TRP A 732 -37.51 29.57 -19.80
C TRP A 732 -36.55 30.34 -20.73
N THR A 733 -35.24 30.05 -20.68
CA THR A 733 -34.27 30.69 -21.60
C THR A 733 -34.50 30.30 -23.06
N VAL A 734 -34.90 29.05 -23.34
CA VAL A 734 -35.33 28.62 -24.68
C VAL A 734 -36.57 29.39 -25.14
N GLY A 735 -37.59 29.51 -24.29
CA GLY A 735 -38.81 30.28 -24.60
C GLY A 735 -38.49 31.75 -24.89
N ARG A 736 -37.62 32.37 -24.10
CA ARG A 736 -37.18 33.75 -24.29
C ARG A 736 -36.42 33.96 -25.60
N ALA A 737 -35.54 33.04 -25.98
CA ALA A 737 -34.86 33.08 -27.28
C ALA A 737 -35.82 32.89 -28.46
N LEU A 738 -36.81 31.99 -28.35
CA LEU A 738 -37.85 31.80 -29.38
C LEU A 738 -38.71 33.06 -29.58
N ARG A 739 -39.05 33.77 -28.50
CA ARG A 739 -39.76 35.05 -28.58
C ARG A 739 -38.92 36.10 -29.30
N SER A 740 -37.62 36.21 -29.00
CA SER A 740 -36.70 37.10 -29.72
C SER A 740 -36.63 36.78 -31.22
N LEU A 741 -36.75 35.50 -31.60
CA LEU A 741 -36.85 35.02 -32.98
C LEU A 741 -38.24 35.18 -33.62
N LYS A 742 -39.20 35.81 -32.92
CA LYS A 742 -40.60 35.95 -33.36
C LYS A 742 -41.34 34.63 -33.57
N ARG A 743 -40.87 33.53 -32.97
CA ARG A 743 -41.54 32.21 -32.94
C ARG A 743 -42.49 32.17 -31.75
N LEU A 744 -43.50 33.04 -31.79
CA LEU A 744 -44.31 33.40 -30.63
C LEU A 744 -45.19 32.25 -30.11
N ASP A 745 -45.75 31.43 -30.98
CA ASP A 745 -46.60 30.29 -30.56
C ASP A 745 -45.78 29.23 -29.81
N GLU A 746 -44.56 28.93 -30.28
CA GLU A 746 -43.65 27.99 -29.63
C GLU A 746 -43.16 28.53 -28.27
N ALA A 747 -42.81 29.83 -28.22
CA ALA A 747 -42.44 30.48 -26.98
C ALA A 747 -43.58 30.44 -25.95
N LEU A 748 -44.81 30.77 -26.38
CA LEU A 748 -46.00 30.76 -25.53
C LEU A 748 -46.30 29.35 -24.99
N GLN A 749 -46.18 28.33 -25.83
CA GLN A 749 -46.41 26.95 -25.42
C GLN A 749 -45.43 26.51 -24.31
N ILE A 750 -44.15 26.82 -24.46
CA ILE A 750 -43.14 26.53 -23.42
C ILE A 750 -43.47 27.25 -22.10
N GLN A 751 -43.89 28.52 -22.16
CA GLN A 751 -44.24 29.26 -20.94
C GLN A 751 -45.49 28.68 -20.25
N ARG A 752 -46.49 28.20 -21.00
CA ARG A 752 -47.67 27.52 -20.42
C ARG A 752 -47.28 26.25 -19.68
N GLU A 753 -46.47 25.41 -20.30
CA GLU A 753 -45.95 24.19 -19.67
C GLU A 753 -45.15 24.51 -18.41
N LEU A 754 -44.34 25.58 -18.44
CA LEU A 754 -43.60 26.03 -17.27
C LEU A 754 -44.49 26.48 -16.12
N VAL A 755 -45.57 27.21 -16.39
CA VAL A 755 -46.53 27.60 -15.34
C VAL A 755 -47.10 26.35 -14.66
N GLU A 756 -47.53 25.35 -15.43
CA GLU A 756 -48.04 24.09 -14.87
C GLU A 756 -46.98 23.34 -14.06
N GLU A 757 -45.73 23.32 -14.53
CA GLU A 757 -44.61 22.64 -13.87
C GLU A 757 -44.21 23.32 -12.54
N TRP A 758 -44.25 24.65 -12.48
CA TRP A 758 -44.01 25.39 -11.23
C TRP A 758 -45.16 25.20 -10.24
N GLU A 759 -46.40 25.30 -10.71
CA GLU A 759 -47.60 25.10 -9.87
C GLU A 759 -47.66 23.68 -9.29
N LYS A 760 -47.34 22.64 -10.09
CA LYS A 760 -47.25 21.24 -9.61
C LYS A 760 -46.19 21.05 -8.52
N ALA A 761 -45.15 21.89 -8.49
CA ALA A 761 -44.15 21.86 -7.43
C ALA A 761 -44.51 22.71 -6.20
N GLY A 762 -45.67 23.37 -6.20
CA GLY A 762 -46.09 24.28 -5.14
C GLY A 762 -45.30 25.59 -5.11
N GLU A 763 -44.64 25.94 -6.21
CA GLU A 763 -43.81 27.13 -6.36
C GLU A 763 -44.40 28.07 -7.42
N LYS A 764 -43.99 29.34 -7.41
CA LYS A 764 -44.37 30.33 -8.43
C LYS A 764 -43.13 31.05 -8.90
N ASP A 765 -43.07 31.35 -10.19
CA ASP A 765 -41.94 32.06 -10.80
C ASP A 765 -42.45 33.31 -11.54
N GLY A 766 -42.06 34.48 -11.03
CA GLY A 766 -42.47 35.76 -11.59
C GLY A 766 -41.90 36.05 -12.99
N TYR A 767 -40.75 35.48 -13.33
CA TYR A 767 -40.13 35.63 -14.65
C TYR A 767 -40.86 34.81 -15.72
N VAL A 768 -41.40 33.65 -15.36
CA VAL A 768 -42.28 32.87 -16.24
C VAL A 768 -43.59 33.63 -16.50
N PHE A 769 -44.19 34.23 -15.46
CA PHE A 769 -45.42 35.03 -15.63
C PHE A 769 -45.19 36.27 -16.50
N GLU A 770 -44.07 36.97 -16.31
CA GLU A 770 -43.70 38.08 -17.17
C GLU A 770 -43.58 37.63 -18.63
N GLU A 771 -42.86 36.54 -18.87
CA GLU A 771 -42.59 36.06 -20.23
C GLU A 771 -43.85 35.53 -20.93
N MET A 772 -44.79 34.97 -20.17
CA MET A 772 -46.13 34.62 -20.64
C MET A 772 -46.90 35.86 -21.11
N GLY A 773 -46.88 36.94 -20.31
CA GLY A 773 -47.46 38.22 -20.67
C GLY A 773 -46.81 38.83 -21.92
N GLU A 774 -45.48 38.78 -22.01
CA GLU A 774 -44.71 39.27 -23.17
C GLU A 774 -45.06 38.53 -24.46
N CYS A 775 -45.23 37.21 -24.42
CA CYS A 775 -45.62 36.42 -25.58
C CYS A 775 -47.04 36.78 -26.06
N LEU A 776 -48.00 36.89 -25.14
CA LEU A 776 -49.39 37.24 -25.46
C LEU A 776 -49.51 38.67 -25.98
N LEU A 777 -48.78 39.61 -25.39
CA LEU A 777 -48.74 40.99 -25.84
C LEU A 777 -48.15 41.08 -27.26
N ALA A 778 -47.07 40.34 -27.55
CA ALA A 778 -46.49 40.27 -28.89
C ALA A 778 -47.41 39.62 -29.94
N LEU A 779 -48.34 38.76 -29.52
CA LEU A 779 -49.39 38.17 -30.36
C LEU A 779 -50.62 39.09 -30.55
N GLY A 780 -50.61 40.30 -29.96
CA GLY A 780 -51.74 41.24 -30.03
C GLY A 780 -52.88 40.92 -29.06
N LYS A 781 -52.65 40.04 -28.07
CA LYS A 781 -53.66 39.59 -27.10
C LYS A 781 -53.51 40.31 -25.75
N ALA A 782 -53.61 41.64 -25.77
CA ALA A 782 -53.35 42.48 -24.60
C ALA A 782 -54.25 42.14 -23.38
N ASP A 783 -55.53 41.84 -23.62
CA ASP A 783 -56.48 41.48 -22.55
C ASP A 783 -56.12 40.15 -21.88
N GLU A 784 -55.64 39.17 -22.65
CA GLU A 784 -55.14 37.90 -22.11
C GLU A 784 -53.79 38.07 -21.38
N ALA A 785 -52.96 39.04 -21.80
CA ALA A 785 -51.63 39.30 -21.21
C ALA A 785 -51.72 39.98 -19.84
N LYS A 786 -52.69 40.87 -19.64
CA LYS A 786 -52.83 41.71 -18.43
C LYS A 786 -52.82 40.93 -17.10
N PRO A 787 -53.57 39.83 -16.92
CA PRO A 787 -53.53 39.03 -15.69
C PRO A 787 -52.14 38.44 -15.39
N TRP A 788 -51.36 38.10 -16.42
CA TRP A 788 -50.02 37.56 -16.27
C TRP A 788 -49.02 38.61 -15.78
N PHE A 789 -49.07 39.82 -16.34
CA PHE A 789 -48.25 40.94 -15.84
C PHE A 789 -48.61 41.30 -14.39
N ALA A 790 -49.88 41.22 -14.00
CA ALA A 790 -50.30 41.44 -12.61
C ALA A 790 -49.75 40.39 -11.63
N ARG A 791 -49.69 39.10 -12.06
CA ARG A 791 -49.05 38.01 -11.30
C ARG A 791 -47.53 38.16 -11.24
N ALA A 792 -46.90 38.55 -12.36
CA ALA A 792 -45.47 38.81 -12.44
C ALA A 792 -45.06 39.93 -11.49
N TYR A 793 -45.80 41.05 -11.48
CA TYR A 793 -45.59 42.15 -10.55
C TYR A 793 -45.66 41.69 -9.09
N GLU A 794 -46.67 40.89 -8.76
CA GLU A 794 -46.88 40.41 -7.40
C GLU A 794 -45.75 39.51 -6.91
N GLU A 795 -45.23 38.61 -7.74
CA GLU A 795 -44.13 37.73 -7.32
C GLU A 795 -42.77 38.43 -7.36
N LEU A 796 -42.46 39.20 -8.41
CA LEU A 796 -41.16 39.87 -8.54
C LEU A 796 -41.00 41.04 -7.55
N SER A 797 -42.08 41.67 -7.09
CA SER A 797 -41.99 42.72 -6.05
C SER A 797 -41.53 42.19 -4.68
N LYS A 798 -41.50 40.86 -4.49
CA LYS A 798 -40.98 40.22 -3.27
C LYS A 798 -39.46 40.01 -3.30
N ASP A 799 -38.84 40.14 -4.48
CA ASP A 799 -37.39 39.99 -4.66
C ASP A 799 -36.70 41.35 -4.44
N SER A 800 -36.04 41.51 -3.28
CA SER A 800 -35.36 42.76 -2.92
C SER A 800 -34.30 43.18 -3.95
N TRP A 801 -33.58 42.22 -4.55
CA TRP A 801 -32.58 42.55 -5.56
C TRP A 801 -33.25 43.13 -6.81
N PHE A 802 -34.35 42.50 -7.25
CA PHE A 802 -35.09 42.97 -8.43
C PHE A 802 -35.68 44.36 -8.20
N VAL A 803 -36.25 44.62 -7.02
CA VAL A 803 -36.80 45.94 -6.67
C VAL A 803 -35.72 47.01 -6.66
N GLU A 804 -34.53 46.71 -6.14
CA GLU A 804 -33.42 47.66 -6.04
C GLU A 804 -32.74 47.93 -7.39
N ASN A 805 -32.67 46.93 -8.28
CA ASN A 805 -31.84 46.99 -9.49
C ASN A 805 -32.64 47.14 -10.80
N GLU A 806 -33.94 46.84 -10.81
CA GLU A 806 -34.80 46.77 -12.01
C GLU A 806 -36.05 47.67 -11.89
N ALA A 807 -35.90 48.86 -11.29
CA ALA A 807 -37.02 49.76 -10.99
C ALA A 807 -37.91 50.11 -12.20
N GLU A 808 -37.32 50.33 -13.38
CA GLU A 808 -38.07 50.63 -14.61
C GLU A 808 -38.86 49.41 -15.12
N ARG A 809 -38.26 48.22 -15.04
CA ARG A 809 -38.95 46.97 -15.40
C ARG A 809 -40.10 46.70 -14.44
N MET A 810 -39.91 46.98 -13.15
CA MET A 810 -40.94 46.85 -12.13
C MET A 810 -42.13 47.80 -12.37
N LYS A 811 -41.84 49.06 -12.73
CA LYS A 811 -42.87 50.04 -13.10
C LYS A 811 -43.68 49.59 -14.32
N ARG A 812 -43.00 49.10 -15.36
CA ARG A 812 -43.66 48.57 -16.57
C ARG A 812 -44.58 47.39 -16.28
N LEU A 813 -44.15 46.45 -15.43
CA LEU A 813 -44.99 45.32 -15.02
C LEU A 813 -46.26 45.78 -14.30
N LYS A 814 -46.16 46.81 -13.45
CA LYS A 814 -47.30 47.41 -12.77
C LYS A 814 -48.31 48.03 -13.74
N GLU A 815 -47.81 48.84 -14.67
CA GLU A 815 -48.62 49.51 -15.70
C GLU A 815 -49.35 48.49 -16.59
N LEU A 816 -48.62 47.49 -17.10
CA LEU A 816 -49.20 46.45 -17.96
C LEU A 816 -50.15 45.51 -17.22
N GLY A 817 -49.94 45.30 -15.91
CA GLY A 817 -50.84 44.54 -15.05
C GLY A 817 -52.11 45.29 -14.64
N GLY A 818 -52.17 46.61 -14.85
CA GLY A 818 -53.26 47.46 -14.41
C GLY A 818 -53.38 47.57 -12.88
N LYS A 819 -52.25 47.55 -12.16
CA LYS A 819 -52.15 47.70 -10.70
C LYS A 819 -51.66 49.08 -10.25
#